data_AF-K9SGS6-F1
#
_entry.id   AF-K9SGS6-F1
#
_cell.length_a   1.000
_cell.length_b   1.000
_cell.length_c   1.000
_cell.angle_alpha   90.00
_cell.angle_beta   90.00
_cell.angle_gamma   90.00
#
_symmetry.space_group_name_H-M   'P 1'
#
loop_
_entity.id
_entity.type
_entity.pdbx_description
1 polymer ?
#
loop_
_entity_poly.entity_id
_entity_poly.type
_entity_poly.pdbx_seq_one_letter_code
_entity_poly.pdbx_strand_id
1 'polypeptide(L)'
;MRTLRYGDRGAEVTQLQQKLRAANCSPGAIDGQFGRRTLIAVKRFQSLHKLTVDGIVGAQTWTTLDHPEQINQPEQPNPFPPVTPVTPSPFPTQPPVEPPVPNPTPAPINPVTPVTPIAPARITTLDDILQHRVTLPLTDLSANATLTRQVQSQLQTLGMYSAPVDGIYGQLTQNALFELADTLNFNQIRDGKLDHSVAEKLLDPASVVPFILGKANDPEQVFLKFLNIQTNWFAQGQADDMHLAFLDRGVEATPTGSISSLPNRSIAASVFKSEIEHYPDRLATKPINAEVVSYRQVSTLANSTVRVRFSPYPVVGKTPAIDVVGLDFLPDPIEEACVCVGAYVDGQMMGHWSGKNALAPVQMWSITKLLPILHVVCRANQVDPHIDIDNCVVRDRQEIKRKRSFFDLIEKVVNYADSELTSNSLAAMFKQFETPLKLENWVKQITGNQNLKFQGRYGEWPYIEQPVLVDAVTRKVLLASANELHRGENLLSAYDMTRFISMLGWHHHILQAARLPGAQWHSLESVVRAMGTDTARYVDVAIATLGLQSVIAKPVIISKMGFGYSDQRQRTEAVYTALVQFVDQLPQSQTPTEPQPAKLRSVALTLRAAIDRSSPRQEAMEVDAQMAAAVTEILRRVVTEELI
;
A
#
# COMPACT_ATOMS: atom_id res chain seq x y z
N MET A 1 -27.31 -16.60 32.61
CA MET A 1 -25.91 -16.88 32.20
C MET A 1 -25.12 -15.59 32.23
N ARG A 2 -23.81 -15.66 32.47
CA ARG A 2 -22.90 -14.52 32.40
C ARG A 2 -22.76 -14.04 30.94
N THR A 3 -22.70 -12.74 30.74
CA THR A 3 -22.35 -12.14 29.44
C THR A 3 -20.87 -12.36 29.15
N LEU A 4 -20.55 -13.01 28.02
CA LEU A 4 -19.16 -13.23 27.59
C LEU A 4 -18.75 -12.26 26.49
N ARG A 5 -17.49 -11.83 26.52
CA ARG A 5 -16.90 -10.92 25.53
C ARG A 5 -15.45 -11.30 25.23
N TYR A 6 -14.91 -10.70 24.17
CA TYR A 6 -13.51 -10.86 23.79
C TYR A 6 -12.56 -10.63 24.99
N GLY A 7 -11.60 -11.53 25.16
CA GLY A 7 -10.65 -11.54 26.28
C GLY A 7 -11.09 -12.37 27.49
N ASP A 8 -12.36 -12.77 27.59
CA ASP A 8 -12.82 -13.68 28.64
C ASP A 8 -12.19 -15.07 28.51
N ARG A 9 -12.06 -15.78 29.63
CA ARG A 9 -11.49 -17.13 29.71
C ARG A 9 -12.26 -17.99 30.70
N GLY A 10 -12.27 -19.31 30.49
CA GLY A 10 -12.82 -20.29 31.43
C GLY A 10 -13.85 -21.23 30.81
N ALA A 11 -14.46 -22.08 31.66
CA ALA A 11 -15.37 -23.14 31.23
C ALA A 11 -16.59 -22.64 30.44
N GLU A 12 -17.08 -21.43 30.76
CA GLU A 12 -18.20 -20.78 30.05
C GLU A 12 -17.82 -20.47 28.59
N VAL A 13 -16.56 -20.09 28.34
CA VAL A 13 -16.04 -19.86 26.98
C VAL A 13 -15.85 -21.18 26.24
N THR A 14 -15.39 -22.23 26.92
CA THR A 14 -15.32 -23.58 26.36
C THR A 14 -16.70 -24.05 25.88
N GLN A 15 -17.74 -23.82 26.70
CA GLN A 15 -19.13 -24.16 26.36
C GLN A 15 -19.65 -23.34 25.18
N LEU A 16 -19.35 -22.04 25.14
CA LEU A 16 -19.64 -21.18 23.99
C LEU A 16 -18.99 -21.74 22.71
N GLN A 17 -17.70 -22.07 22.77
CA GLN A 17 -16.96 -22.59 21.62
C GLN A 17 -17.53 -23.93 21.12
N GLN A 18 -17.94 -24.82 22.02
CA GLN A 18 -18.62 -26.07 21.65
C GLN A 18 -19.93 -25.82 20.91
N LYS A 19 -20.77 -24.90 21.42
CA LYS A 19 -22.06 -24.56 20.82
C LYS A 19 -21.91 -23.87 19.47
N LEU A 20 -20.95 -22.94 19.34
CA LEU A 20 -20.63 -22.30 18.06
C LEU A 20 -20.16 -23.31 17.01
N ARG A 21 -19.32 -24.28 17.42
CA ARG A 21 -18.89 -25.36 16.52
C ARG A 21 -20.07 -26.23 16.08
N ALA A 22 -20.98 -26.58 17.01
CA ALA A 22 -22.19 -27.34 16.69
C ALA A 22 -23.13 -26.56 15.75
N ALA A 23 -23.16 -25.22 15.85
CA ALA A 23 -23.91 -24.33 14.96
C ALA A 23 -23.18 -24.01 13.64
N ASN A 24 -22.19 -24.81 13.21
CA ASN A 24 -21.37 -24.60 12.01
C ASN A 24 -20.64 -23.24 11.94
N CYS A 25 -20.49 -22.55 13.08
CA CYS A 25 -19.73 -21.33 13.24
C CYS A 25 -18.42 -21.65 13.98
N SER A 26 -17.46 -22.28 13.28
CA SER A 26 -16.26 -22.80 13.95
C SER A 26 -15.45 -21.71 14.67
N PRO A 27 -15.24 -21.80 16.00
CA PRO A 27 -14.47 -20.83 16.77
C PRO A 27 -12.96 -21.14 16.81
N GLY A 28 -12.49 -22.10 16.00
CA GLY A 28 -11.14 -22.64 16.11
C GLY A 28 -11.06 -23.72 17.20
N ALA A 29 -9.94 -23.81 17.92
CA ALA A 29 -9.77 -24.75 19.03
C ALA A 29 -10.77 -24.46 20.16
N ILE A 30 -11.21 -25.52 20.86
CA ILE A 30 -12.01 -25.38 22.09
C ILE A 30 -11.00 -25.31 23.24
N ASP A 31 -10.46 -24.11 23.46
CA ASP A 31 -9.36 -23.84 24.40
C ASP A 31 -9.81 -23.04 25.63
N GLY A 32 -11.10 -22.68 25.70
CA GLY A 32 -11.65 -21.87 26.78
C GLY A 32 -11.16 -20.41 26.79
N GLN A 33 -10.59 -19.92 25.68
CA GLN A 33 -10.16 -18.53 25.52
C GLN A 33 -11.00 -17.80 24.47
N PHE A 34 -11.62 -16.68 24.86
CA PHE A 34 -12.45 -15.90 23.97
C PHE A 34 -11.54 -14.98 23.13
N GLY A 35 -10.76 -15.61 22.25
CA GLY A 35 -9.86 -14.95 21.31
C GLY A 35 -10.53 -14.59 19.98
N ARG A 36 -9.72 -14.11 19.03
CA ARG A 36 -10.21 -13.54 17.75
C ARG A 36 -11.07 -14.51 16.96
N ARG A 37 -10.72 -15.80 16.93
CA ARG A 37 -11.51 -16.84 16.24
C ARG A 37 -12.87 -17.10 16.90
N THR A 38 -12.95 -17.07 18.23
CA THR A 38 -14.24 -17.19 18.95
C THR A 38 -15.12 -15.95 18.71
N LEU A 39 -14.54 -14.76 18.68
CA LEU A 39 -15.26 -13.52 18.34
C LEU A 39 -15.84 -13.54 16.92
N ILE A 40 -15.06 -13.99 15.95
CA ILE A 40 -15.53 -14.16 14.56
C ILE A 40 -16.69 -15.15 14.50
N ALA A 41 -16.57 -16.29 15.20
CA ALA A 41 -17.63 -17.28 15.27
C ALA A 41 -18.91 -16.74 15.92
N VAL A 42 -18.81 -15.95 17.00
CA VAL A 42 -19.96 -15.28 17.63
C VAL A 42 -20.62 -14.29 16.68
N LYS A 43 -19.85 -13.41 16.03
CA LYS A 43 -20.41 -12.43 15.08
C LYS A 43 -21.06 -13.11 13.87
N ARG A 44 -20.46 -14.18 13.36
CA ARG A 44 -21.05 -15.00 12.29
C ARG A 44 -22.37 -15.63 12.73
N PHE A 45 -22.41 -16.20 13.94
CA PHE A 45 -23.61 -16.77 14.51
C PHE A 45 -24.71 -15.71 14.70
N GLN A 46 -24.38 -14.55 15.27
CA GLN A 46 -25.31 -13.42 15.43
C GLN A 46 -25.87 -12.97 14.08
N SER A 47 -25.03 -12.84 13.06
CA SER A 47 -25.44 -12.48 11.70
C SER A 47 -26.39 -13.51 11.09
N LEU A 48 -26.06 -14.80 11.17
CA LEU A 48 -26.90 -15.89 10.64
C LEU A 48 -28.28 -15.96 11.29
N HIS A 49 -28.36 -15.61 12.57
CA HIS A 49 -29.60 -15.66 13.35
C HIS A 49 -30.26 -14.29 13.57
N LYS A 50 -29.88 -13.27 12.77
CA LYS A 50 -30.45 -11.90 12.81
C LYS A 50 -30.43 -11.24 14.20
N LEU A 51 -29.42 -11.55 15.00
CA LEU A 51 -29.14 -10.87 16.27
C LEU A 51 -28.26 -9.63 16.03
N THR A 52 -28.19 -8.74 17.02
CA THR A 52 -27.21 -7.64 17.03
C THR A 52 -25.79 -8.21 16.94
N VAL A 53 -25.05 -7.82 15.89
CA VAL A 53 -23.71 -8.34 15.58
C VAL A 53 -22.63 -7.56 16.34
N ASP A 54 -22.71 -7.57 17.67
CA ASP A 54 -21.78 -6.86 18.56
C ASP A 54 -20.61 -7.73 19.04
N GLY A 55 -20.65 -9.06 18.80
CA GLY A 55 -19.66 -10.00 19.28
C GLY A 55 -19.73 -10.28 20.79
N ILE A 56 -20.77 -9.81 21.46
CA ILE A 56 -21.03 -10.00 22.88
C ILE A 56 -22.06 -11.11 23.05
N VAL A 57 -21.73 -12.15 23.81
CA VAL A 57 -22.64 -13.27 24.07
C VAL A 57 -23.51 -12.94 25.28
N GLY A 58 -24.57 -12.18 25.03
CA GLY A 58 -25.61 -11.85 25.99
C GLY A 58 -26.73 -12.91 26.06
N ALA A 59 -27.77 -12.63 26.84
CA ALA A 59 -28.89 -13.56 27.05
C ALA A 59 -29.57 -14.02 25.75
N GLN A 60 -29.75 -13.11 24.78
CA GLN A 60 -30.34 -13.45 23.48
C GLN A 60 -29.47 -14.43 22.71
N THR A 61 -28.16 -14.17 22.61
CA THR A 61 -27.21 -15.06 21.92
C THR A 61 -27.15 -16.44 22.58
N TRP A 62 -27.16 -16.50 23.91
CA TRP A 62 -27.22 -17.77 24.64
C TRP A 62 -28.50 -18.56 24.34
N THR A 63 -29.65 -17.89 24.40
CA THR A 63 -30.95 -18.53 24.12
C THR A 63 -30.99 -19.10 22.70
N THR A 64 -30.47 -18.37 21.72
CA THR A 64 -30.39 -18.84 20.32
C THR A 64 -29.40 -19.99 20.15
N LEU A 65 -28.28 -20.02 20.89
CA LEU A 65 -27.34 -21.14 20.89
C LEU A 65 -27.91 -22.41 21.52
N ASP A 66 -28.86 -22.28 22.45
CA ASP A 66 -29.53 -23.40 23.12
C ASP A 66 -30.71 -23.97 22.32
N HIS A 67 -31.40 -23.10 21.55
CA HIS A 67 -32.60 -23.45 20.79
C HIS A 67 -32.57 -22.86 19.35
N PRO A 68 -31.73 -23.40 18.45
CA PRO A 68 -31.56 -22.84 17.10
C PRO A 68 -32.82 -22.92 16.20
N GLU A 69 -33.86 -23.66 16.59
CA GLU A 69 -35.08 -23.87 15.79
C GLU A 69 -36.26 -22.93 16.10
N GLN A 70 -36.19 -22.07 17.14
CA GLN A 70 -37.38 -21.38 17.66
C GLN A 70 -37.64 -19.93 17.17
N ILE A 71 -36.94 -19.39 16.17
CA ILE A 71 -37.10 -17.97 15.77
C ILE A 71 -37.86 -17.75 14.45
N ASN A 72 -38.85 -18.59 14.15
CA ASN A 72 -39.82 -18.38 13.06
C ASN A 72 -41.19 -17.90 13.58
N GLN A 73 -41.23 -16.96 14.54
CA GLN A 73 -42.43 -16.19 14.84
C GLN A 73 -42.11 -14.71 15.09
N PRO A 74 -42.87 -13.77 14.50
CA PRO A 74 -42.74 -12.34 14.78
C PRO A 74 -43.37 -12.02 16.14
N GLU A 75 -42.59 -11.51 17.10
CA GLU A 75 -43.14 -10.99 18.35
C GLU A 75 -43.81 -9.62 18.13
N GLN A 76 -45.06 -9.52 18.59
CA GLN A 76 -45.82 -8.28 18.70
C GLN A 76 -45.22 -7.33 19.76
N PRO A 77 -45.32 -6.00 19.58
CA PRO A 77 -44.86 -5.06 20.57
C PRO A 77 -45.83 -5.02 21.76
N ASN A 78 -45.35 -5.33 22.97
CA ASN A 78 -46.08 -5.04 24.20
C ASN A 78 -45.59 -3.71 24.84
N PRO A 79 -46.46 -3.01 25.58
CA PRO A 79 -46.39 -1.57 25.79
C PRO A 79 -45.42 -1.19 26.92
N PHE A 80 -44.75 -0.05 26.75
CA PHE A 80 -43.93 0.57 27.78
C PHE A 80 -44.75 0.95 29.04
N PRO A 81 -44.13 0.94 30.24
CA PRO A 81 -44.79 1.32 31.49
C PRO A 81 -45.12 2.83 31.54
N PRO A 82 -46.09 3.25 32.38
CA PRO A 82 -46.65 4.59 32.33
C PRO A 82 -45.67 5.65 32.88
N VAL A 83 -45.47 6.71 32.09
CA VAL A 83 -44.83 7.95 32.54
C VAL A 83 -45.88 8.79 33.28
N THR A 84 -45.58 9.17 34.52
CA THR A 84 -46.40 10.04 35.37
C THR A 84 -46.55 11.45 34.77
N PRO A 85 -47.72 12.11 34.90
CA PRO A 85 -47.95 13.43 34.33
C PRO A 85 -47.31 14.53 35.17
N VAL A 86 -46.48 15.38 34.54
CA VAL A 86 -46.09 16.68 35.07
C VAL A 86 -47.04 17.76 34.55
N THR A 87 -47.58 18.52 35.48
CA THR A 87 -48.54 19.62 35.33
C THR A 87 -47.91 20.81 34.57
N PRO A 88 -48.65 21.52 33.68
CA PRO A 88 -48.14 22.74 33.07
C PRO A 88 -48.35 23.95 34.00
N SER A 89 -47.37 24.85 34.05
CA SER A 89 -47.54 26.22 34.50
C SER A 89 -47.08 27.19 33.40
N PRO A 90 -47.62 28.42 33.38
CA PRO A 90 -47.86 29.19 32.15
C PRO A 90 -46.65 30.03 31.73
N PHE A 91 -46.42 30.15 30.42
CA PHE A 91 -45.52 31.16 29.85
C PHE A 91 -46.25 32.49 29.61
N PRO A 92 -45.53 33.63 29.69
CA PRO A 92 -46.10 34.96 29.53
C PRO A 92 -46.39 35.31 28.06
N THR A 93 -47.45 36.08 27.87
CA THR A 93 -47.96 36.67 26.63
C THR A 93 -46.96 37.59 25.91
N GLN A 94 -46.77 37.39 24.61
CA GLN A 94 -46.17 38.36 23.69
C GLN A 94 -47.17 39.49 23.33
N PRO A 95 -46.71 40.74 23.09
CA PRO A 95 -47.53 41.86 22.61
C PRO A 95 -47.82 41.80 21.10
N PRO A 96 -48.74 42.64 20.56
CA PRO A 96 -49.40 42.41 19.27
C PRO A 96 -48.51 42.68 18.06
N VAL A 97 -48.72 41.90 17.00
CA VAL A 97 -48.08 42.00 15.68
C VAL A 97 -48.76 43.10 14.84
N GLU A 98 -47.96 44.03 14.30
CA GLU A 98 -48.37 45.01 13.27
C GLU A 98 -48.63 44.35 11.90
N PRO A 99 -49.52 44.90 11.05
CA PRO A 99 -49.82 44.34 9.75
C PRO A 99 -48.64 44.48 8.75
N PRO A 100 -48.49 43.55 7.79
CA PRO A 100 -47.33 43.50 6.91
C PRO A 100 -47.35 44.59 5.83
N VAL A 101 -46.20 45.21 5.61
CA VAL A 101 -45.87 46.07 4.46
C VAL A 101 -45.64 45.18 3.21
N PRO A 102 -46.13 45.54 2.02
CA PRO A 102 -45.90 44.75 0.80
C PRO A 102 -44.43 44.85 0.33
N ASN A 103 -43.81 43.69 0.11
CA ASN A 103 -42.45 43.58 -0.46
C ASN A 103 -42.40 44.04 -1.93
N PRO A 104 -41.27 44.62 -2.39
CA PRO A 104 -41.07 44.98 -3.79
C PRO A 104 -40.91 43.73 -4.68
N THR A 105 -41.51 43.80 -5.86
CA THR A 105 -41.52 42.79 -6.92
C THR A 105 -40.10 42.35 -7.32
N PRO A 106 -39.77 41.05 -7.36
CA PRO A 106 -38.51 40.58 -7.94
C PRO A 106 -38.55 40.69 -9.46
N ALA A 107 -37.44 41.11 -10.06
CA ALA A 107 -37.23 41.15 -11.50
C ALA A 107 -37.42 39.75 -12.14
N PRO A 108 -37.90 39.65 -13.39
CA PRO A 108 -38.21 38.36 -14.01
C PRO A 108 -36.94 37.52 -14.16
N ILE A 109 -36.95 36.36 -13.51
CA ILE A 109 -36.00 35.27 -13.73
C ILE A 109 -36.32 34.71 -15.11
N ASN A 110 -35.33 34.67 -16.01
CA ASN A 110 -35.47 34.00 -17.31
C ASN A 110 -35.96 32.55 -17.07
N PRO A 111 -36.99 32.08 -17.78
CA PRO A 111 -37.46 30.71 -17.62
C PRO A 111 -36.34 29.75 -18.02
N VAL A 112 -35.88 28.94 -17.07
CA VAL A 112 -35.17 27.70 -17.39
C VAL A 112 -36.15 26.87 -18.21
N THR A 113 -35.81 26.63 -19.47
CA THR A 113 -36.59 25.77 -20.36
C THR A 113 -36.83 24.42 -19.68
N PRO A 114 -38.08 23.93 -19.62
CA PRO A 114 -38.34 22.58 -19.11
C PRO A 114 -37.62 21.58 -20.01
N VAL A 115 -36.71 20.80 -19.44
CA VAL A 115 -36.08 19.67 -20.13
C VAL A 115 -37.18 18.64 -20.40
N THR A 116 -37.55 18.47 -21.67
CA THR A 116 -38.53 17.47 -22.09
C THR A 116 -38.09 16.08 -21.60
N PRO A 117 -38.97 15.26 -20.98
CA PRO A 117 -38.60 13.90 -20.58
C PRO A 117 -38.18 13.12 -21.81
N ILE A 118 -36.92 12.71 -21.85
CA ILE A 118 -36.41 11.85 -22.92
C ILE A 118 -36.89 10.42 -22.65
N ALA A 119 -37.33 9.72 -23.69
CA ALA A 119 -37.62 8.29 -23.57
C ALA A 119 -36.37 7.54 -23.07
N PRO A 120 -36.49 6.59 -22.12
CA PRO A 120 -35.35 5.87 -21.52
C PRO A 120 -34.44 5.19 -22.57
N ALA A 121 -34.97 4.89 -23.77
CA ALA A 121 -34.23 4.34 -24.91
C ALA A 121 -33.13 5.26 -25.50
N ARG A 122 -33.03 6.52 -25.07
CA ARG A 122 -31.97 7.47 -25.50
C ARG A 122 -30.91 7.75 -24.43
N ILE A 123 -31.02 7.17 -23.24
CA ILE A 123 -30.00 7.31 -22.19
C ILE A 123 -28.89 6.29 -22.47
N THR A 124 -27.73 6.76 -22.90
CA THR A 124 -26.61 5.91 -23.34
C THR A 124 -25.36 6.07 -22.49
N THR A 125 -25.28 7.14 -21.70
CA THR A 125 -24.11 7.53 -20.90
C THR A 125 -24.49 8.01 -19.50
N LEU A 126 -23.52 8.08 -18.60
CA LEU A 126 -23.66 8.69 -17.27
C LEU A 126 -23.98 10.19 -17.39
N ASP A 127 -23.43 10.88 -18.39
CA ASP A 127 -23.71 12.28 -18.68
C ASP A 127 -25.19 12.49 -19.04
N ASP A 128 -25.80 11.58 -19.81
CA ASP A 128 -27.24 11.64 -20.11
C ASP A 128 -28.07 11.53 -18.82
N ILE A 129 -27.69 10.65 -17.90
CA ILE A 129 -28.35 10.49 -16.59
C ILE A 129 -28.24 11.77 -15.77
N LEU A 130 -27.04 12.37 -15.73
CA LEU A 130 -26.76 13.59 -14.99
C LEU A 130 -27.49 14.81 -15.56
N GLN A 131 -27.40 15.03 -16.87
CA GLN A 131 -28.01 16.17 -17.57
C GLN A 131 -29.54 16.13 -17.53
N HIS A 132 -30.13 14.94 -17.69
CA HIS A 132 -31.59 14.78 -17.74
C HIS A 132 -32.22 14.37 -16.40
N ARG A 133 -31.41 14.22 -15.35
CA ARG A 133 -31.83 13.80 -13.99
C ARG A 133 -32.68 12.53 -13.98
N VAL A 134 -32.30 11.55 -14.81
CA VAL A 134 -33.02 10.28 -14.95
C VAL A 134 -32.61 9.32 -13.83
N THR A 135 -33.52 8.39 -13.49
CA THR A 135 -33.22 7.24 -12.63
C THR A 135 -33.50 5.97 -13.43
N LEU A 136 -32.50 5.10 -13.54
CA LEU A 136 -32.59 3.82 -14.23
C LEU A 136 -32.56 2.67 -13.22
N PRO A 137 -33.34 1.59 -13.41
CA PRO A 137 -33.06 0.31 -12.78
C PRO A 137 -31.65 -0.17 -13.15
N LEU A 138 -30.89 -0.74 -12.21
CA LEU A 138 -29.57 -1.32 -12.48
C LEU A 138 -29.64 -2.47 -13.49
N THR A 139 -30.78 -3.16 -13.58
CA THR A 139 -31.02 -4.19 -14.60
C THR A 139 -30.90 -3.65 -16.02
N ASP A 140 -31.14 -2.35 -16.25
CA ASP A 140 -31.08 -1.73 -17.57
C ASP A 140 -29.64 -1.64 -18.09
N LEU A 141 -28.64 -1.72 -17.20
CA LEU A 141 -27.23 -1.88 -17.59
C LEU A 141 -26.99 -3.13 -18.44
N SER A 142 -27.74 -4.21 -18.20
CA SER A 142 -27.61 -5.44 -19.00
C SER A 142 -27.98 -5.26 -20.48
N ALA A 143 -28.83 -4.27 -20.78
CA ALA A 143 -29.25 -3.93 -22.13
C ALA A 143 -28.41 -2.79 -22.77
N ASN A 144 -27.51 -2.15 -22.01
CA ASN A 144 -26.77 -0.97 -22.43
C ASN A 144 -25.27 -1.14 -22.24
N ALA A 145 -24.61 -1.77 -23.21
CA ALA A 145 -23.19 -2.05 -23.14
C ALA A 145 -22.30 -0.79 -23.08
N THR A 146 -22.74 0.32 -23.67
CA THR A 146 -22.00 1.60 -23.64
C THR A 146 -22.00 2.20 -22.24
N LEU A 147 -23.17 2.35 -21.63
CA LEU A 147 -23.30 2.81 -20.24
C LEU A 147 -22.56 1.88 -19.28
N THR A 148 -22.69 0.56 -19.47
CA THR A 148 -22.00 -0.43 -18.63
C THR A 148 -20.48 -0.32 -18.72
N ARG A 149 -19.92 -0.12 -19.93
CA ARG A 149 -18.48 0.14 -20.07
C ARG A 149 -18.06 1.42 -19.35
N GLN A 150 -18.85 2.48 -19.45
CA GLN A 150 -18.57 3.73 -18.75
C GLN A 150 -18.58 3.52 -17.23
N VAL A 151 -19.60 2.84 -16.68
CA VAL A 151 -19.68 2.48 -15.25
C VAL A 151 -18.48 1.64 -14.81
N GLN A 152 -18.15 0.57 -15.54
CA GLN A 152 -17.00 -0.29 -15.25
C GLN A 152 -15.69 0.49 -15.27
N SER A 153 -15.49 1.38 -16.25
CA SER A 153 -14.30 2.22 -16.36
C SER A 153 -14.18 3.20 -15.19
N GLN A 154 -15.28 3.81 -14.73
CA GLN A 154 -15.26 4.70 -13.58
C GLN A 154 -15.02 3.94 -12.26
N LEU A 155 -15.64 2.77 -12.08
CA LEU A 155 -15.37 1.91 -10.93
C LEU A 155 -13.93 1.38 -10.92
N GLN A 156 -13.35 1.10 -12.10
CA GLN A 156 -11.95 0.72 -12.23
C GLN A 156 -11.03 1.88 -11.84
N THR A 157 -11.37 3.11 -12.24
CA THR A 157 -10.65 4.34 -11.87
C THR A 157 -10.65 4.57 -10.36
N LEU A 158 -11.72 4.16 -9.66
CA LEU A 158 -11.84 4.19 -8.20
C LEU A 158 -11.18 2.99 -7.50
N GLY A 159 -10.59 2.04 -8.23
CA GLY A 159 -10.00 0.82 -7.67
C GLY A 159 -11.01 -0.20 -7.15
N MET A 160 -12.30 -0.04 -7.48
CA MET A 160 -13.41 -0.92 -7.04
C MET A 160 -13.74 -2.02 -8.05
N TYR A 161 -13.19 -1.97 -9.27
CA TYR A 161 -13.43 -2.95 -10.32
C TYR A 161 -12.12 -3.41 -10.97
N SER A 162 -11.82 -4.72 -10.85
CA SER A 162 -10.55 -5.30 -11.28
C SER A 162 -10.65 -6.20 -12.53
N ALA A 163 -11.83 -6.29 -13.14
CA ALA A 163 -12.07 -7.10 -14.34
C ALA A 163 -11.97 -6.24 -15.63
N PRO A 164 -11.87 -6.87 -16.81
CA PRO A 164 -11.91 -6.15 -18.08
C PRO A 164 -13.21 -5.32 -18.22
N VAL A 165 -13.09 -4.17 -18.86
CA VAL A 165 -14.23 -3.32 -19.24
C VAL A 165 -14.86 -3.91 -20.50
N ASP A 166 -15.82 -4.82 -20.30
CA ASP A 166 -16.45 -5.63 -21.36
C ASP A 166 -17.84 -5.11 -21.76
N GLY A 167 -18.46 -4.24 -20.95
CA GLY A 167 -19.83 -3.78 -21.14
C GLY A 167 -20.89 -4.78 -20.72
N ILE A 168 -20.51 -5.83 -19.97
CA ILE A 168 -21.41 -6.85 -19.47
C ILE A 168 -21.75 -6.57 -18.01
N TYR A 169 -23.03 -6.37 -17.72
CA TYR A 169 -23.50 -6.22 -16.35
C TYR A 169 -23.65 -7.60 -15.68
N GLY A 170 -22.56 -8.06 -15.07
CA GLY A 170 -22.50 -9.30 -14.29
C GLY A 170 -22.24 -9.08 -12.80
N GLN A 171 -22.01 -10.18 -12.08
CA GLN A 171 -21.80 -10.15 -10.62
C GLN A 171 -20.64 -9.25 -10.18
N LEU A 172 -19.57 -9.18 -10.96
CA LEU A 172 -18.41 -8.33 -10.65
C LEU A 172 -18.77 -6.84 -10.72
N THR A 173 -19.50 -6.43 -11.77
CA THR A 173 -19.97 -5.05 -11.92
C THR A 173 -20.96 -4.69 -10.81
N GLN A 174 -21.87 -5.62 -10.47
CA GLN A 174 -22.83 -5.43 -9.38
C GLN A 174 -22.12 -5.30 -8.01
N ASN A 175 -21.14 -6.15 -7.72
CA ASN A 175 -20.39 -6.10 -6.47
C ASN A 175 -19.61 -4.79 -6.33
N ALA A 176 -18.99 -4.31 -7.42
CA ALA A 176 -18.27 -3.03 -7.43
C ALA A 176 -19.20 -1.83 -7.20
N LEU A 177 -20.39 -1.82 -7.81
CA LEU A 177 -21.42 -0.81 -7.53
C LEU A 177 -21.88 -0.85 -6.07
N PHE A 178 -22.02 -2.04 -5.49
CA PHE A 178 -22.36 -2.20 -4.08
C PHE A 178 -21.25 -1.74 -3.13
N GLU A 179 -19.98 -1.96 -3.48
CA GLU A 179 -18.83 -1.39 -2.76
C GLU A 179 -18.84 0.14 -2.80
N LEU A 180 -19.16 0.73 -3.97
CA LEU A 180 -19.35 2.19 -4.10
C LEU A 180 -20.50 2.68 -3.22
N ALA A 181 -21.65 1.98 -3.25
CA ALA A 181 -22.82 2.29 -2.45
C ALA A 181 -22.50 2.33 -0.95
N ASP A 182 -21.80 1.32 -0.46
CA ASP A 182 -21.39 1.23 0.93
C ASP A 182 -20.36 2.31 1.28
N THR A 183 -19.45 2.63 0.37
CA THR A 183 -18.43 3.66 0.56
C THR A 183 -19.05 5.04 0.73
N LEU A 184 -20.08 5.35 -0.06
CA LEU A 184 -20.76 6.64 -0.06
C LEU A 184 -21.99 6.69 0.86
N ASN A 185 -22.39 5.57 1.47
CA ASN A 185 -23.68 5.39 2.16
C ASN A 185 -24.89 5.72 1.27
N PHE A 186 -24.85 5.31 0.00
CA PHE A 186 -25.93 5.49 -0.98
C PHE A 186 -26.88 4.30 -1.00
N ASN A 187 -28.11 4.48 -0.51
CA ASN A 187 -29.13 3.43 -0.55
C ASN A 187 -29.68 3.18 -1.97
N GLN A 188 -29.56 4.16 -2.87
CA GLN A 188 -30.13 4.10 -4.23
C GLN A 188 -29.63 2.90 -5.03
N ILE A 189 -28.32 2.61 -4.97
CA ILE A 189 -27.73 1.45 -5.64
C ILE A 189 -28.24 0.15 -4.98
N ARG A 190 -28.38 0.14 -3.65
CA ARG A 190 -28.94 -0.99 -2.89
C ARG A 190 -30.41 -1.26 -3.24
N ASP A 191 -31.16 -0.21 -3.56
CA ASP A 191 -32.53 -0.26 -4.08
C ASP A 191 -32.59 -0.66 -5.57
N GLY A 192 -31.46 -1.01 -6.17
CA GLY A 192 -31.36 -1.42 -7.56
C GLY A 192 -31.48 -0.27 -8.56
N LYS A 193 -31.07 0.94 -8.19
CA LYS A 193 -31.20 2.15 -9.03
C LYS A 193 -29.86 2.84 -9.30
N LEU A 194 -29.71 3.37 -10.51
CA LEU A 194 -28.67 4.30 -10.95
C LEU A 194 -29.33 5.64 -11.28
N ASP A 195 -29.12 6.65 -10.43
CA ASP A 195 -29.67 7.99 -10.63
C ASP A 195 -28.57 9.03 -10.88
N HIS A 196 -28.99 10.29 -11.06
CA HIS A 196 -28.09 11.42 -11.27
C HIS A 196 -27.06 11.64 -10.15
N SER A 197 -27.38 11.29 -8.89
CA SER A 197 -26.42 11.45 -7.77
C SER A 197 -25.31 10.40 -7.81
N VAL A 198 -25.65 9.17 -8.20
CA VAL A 198 -24.66 8.11 -8.45
C VAL A 198 -23.83 8.44 -9.70
N ALA A 199 -24.47 8.92 -10.76
CA ALA A 199 -23.79 9.33 -11.98
C ALA A 199 -22.82 10.49 -11.74
N GLU A 200 -23.20 11.49 -10.95
CA GLU A 200 -22.32 12.59 -10.52
C GLU A 200 -21.07 12.05 -9.82
N LYS A 201 -21.20 11.11 -8.88
CA LYS A 201 -20.07 10.52 -8.17
C LYS A 201 -19.18 9.62 -9.03
N LEU A 202 -19.75 8.91 -9.99
CA LEU A 202 -18.98 8.14 -10.97
C LEU A 202 -18.24 9.05 -11.96
N LEU A 203 -18.79 10.22 -12.28
CA LEU A 203 -18.16 11.20 -13.19
C LEU A 203 -17.15 12.11 -12.49
N ASP A 204 -17.17 12.19 -11.17
CA ASP A 204 -16.16 12.88 -10.34
C ASP A 204 -15.51 11.93 -9.32
N PRO A 205 -14.60 11.04 -9.77
CA PRO A 205 -13.91 10.08 -8.91
C PRO A 205 -13.14 10.77 -7.76
N ALA A 206 -12.60 11.96 -7.98
CA ALA A 206 -11.83 12.69 -6.98
C ALA A 206 -12.66 13.02 -5.74
N SER A 207 -13.96 13.30 -5.90
CA SER A 207 -14.87 13.52 -4.77
C SER A 207 -15.19 12.26 -3.96
N VAL A 208 -14.93 11.07 -4.50
CA VAL A 208 -15.17 9.77 -3.84
C VAL A 208 -13.97 9.33 -3.02
N VAL A 209 -12.74 9.68 -3.45
CA VAL A 209 -11.49 9.26 -2.79
C VAL A 209 -11.47 9.53 -1.28
N PRO A 210 -11.90 10.69 -0.75
CA PRO A 210 -11.94 10.91 0.70
C PRO A 210 -12.78 9.88 1.46
N PHE A 211 -13.86 9.37 0.87
CA PHE A 211 -14.69 8.31 1.47
C PHE A 211 -13.99 6.96 1.44
N ILE A 212 -13.26 6.65 0.35
CA ILE A 212 -12.43 5.45 0.25
C ILE A 212 -11.34 5.48 1.32
N LEU A 213 -10.64 6.61 1.47
CA LEU A 213 -9.63 6.81 2.52
C LEU A 213 -10.23 6.63 3.92
N GLY A 214 -11.43 7.15 4.17
CA GLY A 214 -12.14 6.97 5.44
C GLY A 214 -12.49 5.51 5.73
N LYS A 215 -12.96 4.75 4.72
CA LYS A 215 -13.25 3.31 4.84
C LYS A 215 -11.99 2.47 5.04
N ALA A 216 -10.89 2.85 4.40
CA ALA A 216 -9.60 2.17 4.52
C ALA A 216 -8.90 2.39 5.87
N ASN A 217 -9.45 3.22 6.76
CA ASN A 217 -8.96 3.44 8.13
C ASN A 217 -9.23 2.24 9.07
N ASP A 218 -9.90 1.18 8.61
CA ASP A 218 -9.99 -0.10 9.31
C ASP A 218 -8.90 -1.06 8.78
N PRO A 219 -7.71 -1.13 9.44
CA PRO A 219 -6.62 -1.96 8.96
C PRO A 219 -6.95 -3.46 8.99
N GLU A 220 -7.89 -3.90 9.84
CA GLU A 220 -8.32 -5.30 9.86
C GLU A 220 -9.12 -5.63 8.60
N GLN A 221 -10.02 -4.74 8.16
CA GLN A 221 -10.76 -4.94 6.92
C GLN A 221 -9.85 -4.94 5.69
N VAL A 222 -8.89 -4.02 5.62
CA VAL A 222 -7.90 -3.98 4.54
C VAL A 222 -7.07 -5.28 4.50
N PHE A 223 -6.60 -5.75 5.66
CA PHE A 223 -5.91 -7.03 5.77
C PHE A 223 -6.78 -8.20 5.30
N LEU A 224 -8.03 -8.29 5.76
CA LEU A 224 -8.96 -9.35 5.36
C LEU A 224 -9.27 -9.31 3.87
N LYS A 225 -9.38 -8.12 3.26
CA LYS A 225 -9.52 -7.94 1.81
C LYS A 225 -8.35 -8.62 1.08
N PHE A 226 -7.11 -8.32 1.46
CA PHE A 226 -5.93 -8.94 0.84
C PHE A 226 -5.81 -10.44 1.11
N LEU A 227 -6.08 -10.88 2.34
CA LEU A 227 -6.04 -12.30 2.69
C LEU A 227 -7.08 -13.12 1.90
N ASN A 228 -8.28 -12.57 1.70
CA ASN A 228 -9.33 -13.21 0.91
C ASN A 228 -8.96 -13.29 -0.57
N ILE A 229 -8.33 -12.24 -1.13
CA ILE A 229 -7.79 -12.26 -2.50
C ILE A 229 -6.81 -13.42 -2.63
N GLN A 230 -5.85 -13.56 -1.71
CA GLN A 230 -4.90 -14.66 -1.75
C GLN A 230 -5.58 -16.02 -1.62
N THR A 231 -6.51 -16.15 -0.68
CA THR A 231 -7.24 -17.41 -0.44
C THR A 231 -8.00 -17.87 -1.67
N ASN A 232 -8.70 -16.94 -2.34
CA ASN A 232 -9.44 -17.23 -3.56
C ASN A 232 -8.53 -17.62 -4.70
N TRP A 233 -7.37 -16.96 -4.83
CA TRP A 233 -6.39 -17.25 -5.87
C TRP A 233 -5.86 -18.68 -5.77
N PHE A 234 -5.52 -19.08 -4.55
CA PHE A 234 -5.13 -20.45 -4.24
C PHE A 234 -6.27 -21.46 -4.47
N ALA A 235 -7.50 -21.13 -4.08
CA ALA A 235 -8.66 -22.01 -4.26
C ALA A 235 -8.97 -22.27 -5.75
N GLN A 236 -8.63 -21.32 -6.63
CA GLN A 236 -8.78 -21.45 -8.08
C GLN A 236 -7.63 -22.22 -8.75
N GLY A 237 -6.66 -22.74 -7.98
CA GLY A 237 -5.49 -23.44 -8.52
C GLY A 237 -4.52 -22.52 -9.28
N GLN A 238 -4.63 -21.21 -9.07
CA GLN A 238 -3.79 -20.20 -9.73
C GLN A 238 -2.44 -19.99 -9.02
N ALA A 239 -2.21 -20.68 -7.91
CA ALA A 239 -0.94 -20.76 -7.18
C ALA A 239 -0.73 -22.19 -6.64
N ASP A 240 0.51 -22.69 -6.70
CA ASP A 240 0.89 -24.03 -6.22
C ASP A 240 1.51 -23.99 -4.82
N ASP A 241 1.84 -25.16 -4.25
CA ASP A 241 2.47 -25.25 -2.93
C ASP A 241 3.97 -24.83 -2.94
N MET A 242 4.55 -24.56 -4.12
CA MET A 242 5.95 -24.11 -4.31
C MET A 242 6.10 -22.58 -4.35
N HIS A 243 4.99 -21.85 -4.24
CA HIS A 243 4.80 -20.40 -4.05
C HIS A 243 5.75 -19.68 -3.06
N LEU A 244 6.42 -20.43 -2.17
CA LEU A 244 7.26 -19.94 -1.09
C LEU A 244 8.76 -19.81 -1.44
N ALA A 245 9.17 -20.28 -2.62
CA ALA A 245 10.58 -20.46 -2.94
C ALA A 245 11.22 -19.18 -3.52
N PHE A 246 11.55 -18.21 -2.66
CA PHE A 246 12.34 -17.06 -3.12
C PHE A 246 13.46 -16.58 -2.18
N LEU A 247 13.41 -16.82 -0.85
CA LEU A 247 14.48 -16.32 0.05
C LEU A 247 15.76 -17.18 0.08
N ASP A 248 15.67 -18.52 0.15
CA ASP A 248 16.86 -19.34 0.48
C ASP A 248 17.38 -20.29 -0.60
N ARG A 249 16.60 -20.68 -1.60
CA ARG A 249 16.90 -21.90 -2.38
C ARG A 249 17.71 -21.71 -3.66
N GLY A 250 17.77 -20.50 -4.22
CA GLY A 250 18.29 -20.31 -5.58
C GLY A 250 17.59 -21.23 -6.60
N VAL A 251 17.99 -21.18 -7.86
CA VAL A 251 17.33 -21.98 -8.92
C VAL A 251 17.65 -23.49 -8.79
N GLU A 252 18.75 -23.85 -8.14
CA GLU A 252 19.25 -25.24 -8.12
C GLU A 252 18.54 -26.17 -7.10
N ALA A 253 17.79 -25.64 -6.12
CA ALA A 253 17.14 -26.47 -5.08
C ALA A 253 15.62 -26.66 -5.27
N THR A 254 15.03 -26.19 -6.38
CA THR A 254 13.62 -26.45 -6.70
C THR A 254 13.41 -26.58 -8.22
N PRO A 255 12.96 -27.74 -8.74
CA PRO A 255 12.74 -27.94 -10.17
C PRO A 255 11.68 -27.03 -10.82
N THR A 256 10.91 -26.25 -10.05
CA THR A 256 9.72 -25.53 -10.56
C THR A 256 9.35 -24.30 -9.72
N GLY A 257 10.31 -23.49 -9.29
CA GLY A 257 10.02 -22.15 -8.80
C GLY A 257 9.69 -21.19 -9.95
N SER A 258 8.58 -21.40 -10.66
CA SER A 258 8.19 -20.48 -11.75
C SER A 258 7.69 -19.17 -11.15
N ILE A 259 8.03 -18.04 -11.77
CA ILE A 259 7.51 -16.70 -11.47
C ILE A 259 5.97 -16.65 -11.55
N SER A 260 5.33 -17.62 -12.22
CA SER A 260 3.88 -17.83 -12.22
C SER A 260 3.30 -18.16 -10.83
N SER A 261 4.14 -18.55 -9.87
CA SER A 261 3.73 -18.94 -8.51
C SER A 261 3.67 -17.78 -7.52
N LEU A 262 3.98 -16.52 -7.87
CA LEU A 262 3.90 -15.41 -6.91
C LEU A 262 2.48 -14.84 -6.78
N PRO A 263 1.96 -14.64 -5.54
CA PRO A 263 0.64 -14.05 -5.28
C PRO A 263 0.46 -12.70 -6.01
N ASN A 264 -0.71 -12.42 -6.60
CA ASN A 264 -1.03 -11.14 -7.29
C ASN A 264 -0.06 -10.70 -8.43
N ARG A 265 -0.18 -11.33 -9.59
CA ARG A 265 -0.30 -10.57 -10.86
C ARG A 265 -1.75 -10.15 -11.14
N SER A 266 -2.53 -9.83 -10.10
CA SER A 266 -3.81 -9.14 -10.27
C SER A 266 -3.62 -7.66 -10.62
N ILE A 267 -2.36 -7.20 -10.66
CA ILE A 267 -1.96 -6.08 -11.50
C ILE A 267 -1.06 -6.68 -12.58
N ALA A 268 -1.29 -6.26 -13.82
CA ALA A 268 -0.44 -6.55 -14.97
C ALA A 268 1.00 -6.02 -14.70
N ALA A 269 1.73 -5.63 -15.74
CA ALA A 269 2.77 -4.61 -15.51
C ALA A 269 2.19 -3.49 -14.62
N SER A 270 3.01 -2.90 -13.73
CA SER A 270 2.63 -1.72 -12.95
C SER A 270 1.83 -0.77 -13.84
N VAL A 271 0.70 -0.24 -13.36
CA VAL A 271 -0.10 0.73 -14.13
C VAL A 271 0.72 1.99 -14.46
N PHE A 272 1.84 2.18 -13.74
CA PHE A 272 2.80 3.25 -13.95
C PHE A 272 4.05 2.80 -14.73
N LYS A 273 4.05 1.63 -15.36
CA LYS A 273 5.20 1.13 -16.13
C LYS A 273 5.59 2.08 -17.28
N SER A 274 4.61 2.70 -17.94
CA SER A 274 4.87 3.72 -18.97
C SER A 274 5.51 4.99 -18.42
N GLU A 275 5.44 5.20 -17.10
CA GLU A 275 5.95 6.39 -16.44
C GLU A 275 7.44 6.28 -16.08
N ILE A 276 8.03 5.07 -16.11
CA ILE A 276 9.39 4.78 -15.63
C ILE A 276 10.45 5.66 -16.30
N GLU A 277 10.33 5.90 -17.60
CA GLU A 277 11.28 6.74 -18.35
C GLU A 277 11.33 8.19 -17.83
N HIS A 278 10.24 8.66 -17.20
CA HIS A 278 10.12 10.00 -16.64
C HIS A 278 10.57 10.07 -15.16
N TYR A 279 10.86 8.94 -14.51
CA TYR A 279 11.22 8.93 -13.09
C TYR A 279 12.49 9.73 -12.80
N PRO A 280 13.58 9.61 -13.57
CA PRO A 280 14.75 10.45 -13.39
C PRO A 280 14.43 11.95 -13.37
N ASP A 281 13.78 12.45 -14.41
CA ASP A 281 13.48 13.88 -14.54
C ASP A 281 12.62 14.40 -13.37
N ARG A 282 11.64 13.58 -12.94
CA ARG A 282 10.77 13.91 -11.79
C ARG A 282 11.54 13.97 -10.46
N LEU A 283 12.53 13.10 -10.26
CA LEU A 283 13.39 13.10 -9.07
C LEU A 283 14.54 14.12 -9.14
N ALA A 284 14.87 14.64 -10.32
CA ALA A 284 15.81 15.73 -10.49
C ALA A 284 15.15 17.12 -10.29
N THR A 285 13.85 17.22 -10.58
CA THR A 285 13.11 18.48 -10.57
C THR A 285 12.68 18.89 -9.17
N LYS A 286 13.17 20.04 -8.67
CA LYS A 286 12.72 20.60 -7.39
C LYS A 286 11.28 21.11 -7.50
N PRO A 287 10.42 20.89 -6.48
CA PRO A 287 9.07 21.46 -6.47
C PRO A 287 9.14 22.99 -6.46
N ILE A 288 8.27 23.63 -7.26
CA ILE A 288 8.10 25.08 -7.28
C ILE A 288 6.98 25.42 -6.30
N ASN A 289 7.34 26.05 -5.19
CA ASN A 289 6.48 26.30 -4.02
C ASN A 289 5.17 27.08 -4.32
N ALA A 290 5.02 27.66 -5.51
CA ALA A 290 3.82 28.41 -5.90
C ALA A 290 2.69 27.52 -6.46
N GLU A 291 3.01 26.38 -7.08
CA GLU A 291 2.03 25.49 -7.72
C GLU A 291 1.81 24.19 -6.94
N VAL A 292 2.84 23.75 -6.21
CA VAL A 292 2.83 22.52 -5.42
C VAL A 292 3.41 22.82 -4.04
N VAL A 293 2.66 22.48 -3.00
CA VAL A 293 3.10 22.59 -1.61
C VAL A 293 3.53 21.23 -1.06
N SER A 294 4.42 21.22 -0.07
CA SER A 294 4.79 20.03 0.69
C SER A 294 4.46 20.23 2.17
N TYR A 295 4.83 19.29 3.02
CA TYR A 295 4.67 19.45 4.47
C TYR A 295 5.49 20.64 4.97
N ARG A 296 4.99 21.27 6.04
CA ARG A 296 5.70 22.34 6.71
C ARG A 296 6.74 21.76 7.65
N GLN A 297 7.71 22.58 8.06
CA GLN A 297 8.73 22.18 9.03
C GLN A 297 8.11 21.62 10.32
N VAL A 298 6.98 22.18 10.74
CA VAL A 298 6.17 21.63 11.81
C VAL A 298 4.75 21.47 11.28
N SER A 299 4.25 20.24 11.32
CA SER A 299 2.90 19.88 10.89
C SER A 299 2.13 19.30 12.07
N THR A 300 0.82 19.53 12.12
CA THR A 300 -0.06 18.93 13.12
C THR A 300 -0.72 17.73 12.47
N LEU A 301 -0.71 16.59 13.14
CA LEU A 301 -1.39 15.40 12.66
C LEU A 301 -2.88 15.67 12.51
N ALA A 302 -3.47 15.19 11.41
CA ALA A 302 -4.88 15.33 11.15
C ALA A 302 -5.71 14.78 12.32
N ASN A 303 -6.76 15.53 12.70
CA ASN A 303 -7.66 15.18 13.81
C ASN A 303 -6.97 14.97 15.17
N SER A 304 -5.82 15.61 15.39
CA SER A 304 -5.01 15.46 16.61
C SER A 304 -4.38 16.79 17.05
N THR A 305 -3.89 16.84 18.28
CA THR A 305 -3.05 17.94 18.80
C THR A 305 -1.56 17.65 18.69
N VAL A 306 -1.19 16.45 18.24
CA VAL A 306 0.21 16.01 18.10
C VAL A 306 0.86 16.80 16.98
N ARG A 307 2.03 17.37 17.27
CA ARG A 307 2.84 18.12 16.32
C ARG A 307 4.10 17.33 16.01
N VAL A 308 4.37 17.17 14.72
CA VAL A 308 5.56 16.51 14.24
C VAL A 308 6.49 17.53 13.58
N ARG A 309 7.78 17.32 13.79
CA ARG A 309 8.84 18.19 13.30
C ARG A 309 9.66 17.47 12.25
N PHE A 310 9.74 18.08 11.08
CA PHE A 310 10.67 17.71 10.04
C PHE A 310 12.04 18.34 10.35
N SER A 311 13.08 17.53 10.27
CA SER A 311 14.46 17.95 10.52
C SER A 311 15.27 17.95 9.22
N PRO A 312 16.33 18.77 9.11
CA PRO A 312 17.20 18.73 7.94
C PRO A 312 17.67 17.30 7.67
N TYR A 313 17.68 16.90 6.40
CA TYR A 313 18.08 15.55 6.05
C TYR A 313 19.52 15.27 6.54
N PRO A 314 19.76 14.17 7.26
CA PRO A 314 21.05 13.90 7.90
C PRO A 314 22.21 13.84 6.89
N VAL A 315 23.36 14.41 7.24
CA VAL A 315 24.61 14.20 6.49
C VAL A 315 25.08 12.75 6.61
N VAL A 316 25.98 12.31 5.72
CA VAL A 316 26.54 10.94 5.78
C VAL A 316 27.20 10.69 7.15
N GLY A 317 27.07 9.46 7.64
CA GLY A 317 27.65 9.01 8.90
C GLY A 317 26.85 9.41 10.15
N LYS A 318 25.78 10.19 9.99
CA LYS A 318 24.87 10.54 11.10
C LYS A 318 23.54 9.81 10.98
N THR A 319 23.19 9.10 12.05
CA THR A 319 21.84 8.56 12.25
C THR A 319 20.90 9.69 12.68
N PRO A 320 19.71 9.84 12.05
CA PRO A 320 18.71 10.81 12.46
C PRO A 320 18.06 10.39 13.79
N ALA A 321 17.34 11.32 14.43
CA ALA A 321 16.37 10.94 15.45
C ALA A 321 15.22 10.18 14.77
N ILE A 322 14.93 8.97 15.26
CA ILE A 322 13.85 8.11 14.77
C ILE A 322 12.76 8.08 15.84
N ASP A 323 11.56 8.50 15.49
CA ASP A 323 10.36 8.35 16.31
C ASP A 323 9.99 6.87 16.42
N VAL A 324 9.99 6.33 17.64
CA VAL A 324 9.73 4.91 17.90
C VAL A 324 8.25 4.58 18.11
N VAL A 325 7.39 5.59 18.21
CA VAL A 325 5.94 5.45 18.44
C VAL A 325 5.15 5.64 17.15
N GLY A 326 5.68 6.43 16.21
CA GLY A 326 5.01 6.80 14.97
C GLY A 326 4.54 5.62 14.10
N LEU A 327 5.06 4.40 14.31
CA LEU A 327 4.66 3.18 13.60
C LEU A 327 3.93 2.14 14.47
N ASP A 328 3.46 2.49 15.67
CA ASP A 328 2.78 1.54 16.59
C ASP A 328 1.46 0.97 16.03
N PHE A 329 0.89 1.60 15.01
CA PHE A 329 -0.28 1.08 14.31
C PHE A 329 0.04 -0.14 13.42
N LEU A 330 1.32 -0.40 13.11
CA LEU A 330 1.72 -1.54 12.31
C LEU A 330 1.54 -2.84 13.10
N PRO A 331 0.89 -3.87 12.52
CA PRO A 331 0.57 -5.10 13.23
C PRO A 331 1.84 -5.88 13.59
N ASP A 332 1.76 -6.74 14.61
CA ASP A 332 2.89 -7.53 15.13
C ASP A 332 3.68 -8.31 14.05
N PRO A 333 3.05 -8.91 13.02
CA PRO A 333 3.77 -9.55 11.92
C PRO A 333 4.76 -8.65 11.19
N ILE A 334 4.59 -7.32 11.22
CA ILE A 334 5.61 -6.37 10.78
C ILE A 334 6.59 -6.19 11.93
N GLU A 335 7.65 -7.00 11.94
CA GLU A 335 8.63 -7.04 13.04
C GLU A 335 9.56 -5.82 13.01
N GLU A 336 10.01 -5.39 11.82
CA GLU A 336 10.85 -4.22 11.63
C GLU A 336 10.28 -3.30 10.55
N ALA A 337 10.29 -1.99 10.80
CA ALA A 337 9.93 -0.97 9.82
C ALA A 337 10.70 0.33 10.06
N CYS A 338 10.98 1.05 8.98
CA CYS A 338 11.45 2.43 9.02
C CYS A 338 10.81 3.20 7.87
N VAL A 339 10.16 4.32 8.19
CA VAL A 339 9.53 5.24 7.25
C VAL A 339 10.15 6.62 7.40
N CYS A 340 10.52 7.24 6.29
CA CYS A 340 10.97 8.62 6.22
C CYS A 340 10.03 9.40 5.31
N VAL A 341 9.25 10.31 5.90
CA VAL A 341 8.41 11.24 5.14
C VAL A 341 9.25 12.47 4.81
N GLY A 342 9.31 12.81 3.52
CA GLY A 342 10.04 13.96 3.02
C GLY A 342 9.16 15.23 2.98
N ALA A 343 9.74 16.36 3.34
CA ALA A 343 9.09 17.66 3.30
C ALA A 343 10.00 18.70 2.64
N TYR A 344 9.45 19.52 1.74
CA TYR A 344 10.18 20.62 1.14
C TYR A 344 9.89 21.92 1.89
N VAL A 345 10.91 22.44 2.56
CA VAL A 345 10.84 23.70 3.31
C VAL A 345 11.98 24.59 2.82
N ASP A 346 11.64 25.80 2.38
CA ASP A 346 12.60 26.81 1.89
C ASP A 346 13.59 26.26 0.84
N GLY A 347 13.10 25.39 -0.05
CA GLY A 347 13.88 24.80 -1.15
C GLY A 347 14.85 23.68 -0.72
N GLN A 348 14.76 23.22 0.53
CA GLN A 348 15.55 22.11 1.09
C GLN A 348 14.65 20.93 1.45
N MET A 349 15.18 19.72 1.24
CA MET A 349 14.53 18.50 1.72
C MET A 349 14.78 18.31 3.21
N MET A 350 13.68 18.21 3.95
CA MET A 350 13.63 17.79 5.35
C MET A 350 13.04 16.38 5.44
N GLY A 351 13.30 15.70 6.56
CA GLY A 351 12.77 14.36 6.82
C GLY A 351 12.18 14.23 8.21
N HIS A 352 11.08 13.50 8.32
CA HIS A 352 10.57 12.95 9.57
C HIS A 352 10.72 11.42 9.53
N TRP A 353 11.45 10.87 10.48
CA TRP A 353 11.79 9.44 10.55
C TRP A 353 10.98 8.78 11.64
N SER A 354 10.23 7.74 11.28
CA SER A 354 9.45 6.90 12.19
C SER A 354 9.89 5.45 12.04
N GLY A 355 9.89 4.68 13.13
CA GLY A 355 10.50 3.36 13.15
C GLY A 355 9.89 2.39 14.15
N LYS A 356 9.75 1.13 13.75
CA LYS A 356 9.43 -0.02 14.59
C LYS A 356 10.63 -0.95 14.55
N ASN A 357 11.36 -1.10 15.65
CA ASN A 357 12.64 -1.83 15.67
C ASN A 357 13.61 -1.41 14.54
N ALA A 358 13.60 -0.13 14.14
CA ALA A 358 14.17 0.33 12.88
C ALA A 358 15.68 0.08 12.72
N LEU A 359 16.42 -0.01 13.84
CA LEU A 359 17.87 -0.23 13.89
C LEU A 359 18.26 -1.69 14.20
N ALA A 360 17.30 -2.61 14.28
CA ALA A 360 17.58 -4.01 14.56
C ALA A 360 18.48 -4.62 13.46
N PRO A 361 19.56 -5.34 13.83
CA PRO A 361 20.47 -5.95 12.87
C PRO A 361 19.91 -7.29 12.37
N VAL A 362 19.06 -7.24 11.34
CA VAL A 362 18.34 -8.41 10.81
C VAL A 362 18.70 -8.71 9.36
N GLN A 363 18.41 -9.90 8.88
CA GLN A 363 18.58 -10.22 7.46
C GLN A 363 17.47 -9.55 6.65
N MET A 364 17.82 -8.50 5.91
CA MET A 364 16.92 -7.78 5.01
C MET A 364 16.88 -8.36 3.59
N TRP A 365 17.51 -9.53 3.38
CA TRP A 365 17.45 -10.35 2.17
C TRP A 365 17.60 -9.57 0.86
N SER A 366 16.71 -9.79 -0.11
CA SER A 366 16.87 -9.33 -1.48
C SER A 366 16.93 -7.82 -1.63
N ILE A 367 16.42 -7.04 -0.68
CA ILE A 367 16.46 -5.57 -0.79
C ILE A 367 17.90 -5.05 -0.65
N THR A 368 18.78 -5.78 0.03
CA THR A 368 20.18 -5.38 0.26
C THR A 368 21.04 -5.51 -1.00
N LYS A 369 20.54 -6.19 -2.04
CA LYS A 369 21.22 -6.36 -3.34
C LYS A 369 21.44 -5.03 -4.07
N LEU A 370 20.67 -3.99 -3.70
CA LEU A 370 20.86 -2.63 -4.19
C LEU A 370 22.19 -2.00 -3.72
N LEU A 371 22.66 -2.34 -2.52
CA LEU A 371 23.85 -1.73 -1.93
C LEU A 371 25.13 -1.93 -2.74
N PRO A 372 25.52 -3.16 -3.17
CA PRO A 372 26.69 -3.34 -4.01
C PRO A 372 26.56 -2.67 -5.38
N ILE A 373 25.35 -2.54 -5.94
CA ILE A 373 25.11 -1.80 -7.19
C ILE A 373 25.42 -0.31 -7.00
N LEU A 374 24.82 0.31 -5.98
CA LEU A 374 25.07 1.71 -5.64
C LEU A 374 26.54 1.97 -5.32
N HIS A 375 27.20 1.03 -4.62
CA HIS A 375 28.63 1.11 -4.36
C HIS A 375 29.45 1.14 -5.65
N VAL A 376 29.16 0.27 -6.60
CA VAL A 376 29.84 0.24 -7.91
C VAL A 376 29.65 1.53 -8.69
N VAL A 377 28.42 2.08 -8.72
CA VAL A 377 28.15 3.39 -9.34
C VAL A 377 28.98 4.49 -8.69
N CYS A 378 28.97 4.58 -7.35
CA CYS A 378 29.77 5.56 -6.61
C CYS A 378 31.27 5.44 -6.95
N ARG A 379 31.81 4.21 -6.97
CA ARG A 379 33.22 3.97 -7.25
C ARG A 379 33.59 4.27 -8.70
N ALA A 380 32.73 3.92 -9.66
CA ALA A 380 32.96 4.24 -11.07
C ALA A 380 33.02 5.76 -11.28
N ASN A 381 32.07 6.50 -10.70
CA ASN A 381 32.06 7.96 -10.78
C ASN A 381 33.20 8.63 -10.00
N GLN A 382 33.75 7.99 -8.96
CA GLN A 382 34.97 8.47 -8.29
C GLN A 382 36.22 8.31 -9.17
N VAL A 383 36.27 7.25 -9.98
CA VAL A 383 37.34 7.04 -10.96
C VAL A 383 37.21 8.01 -12.12
N ASP A 384 35.98 8.31 -12.54
CA ASP A 384 35.69 9.21 -13.64
C ASP A 384 34.32 9.90 -13.43
N PRO A 385 34.25 11.17 -13.00
CA PRO A 385 32.97 11.84 -12.76
C PRO A 385 32.11 12.04 -14.01
N HIS A 386 32.65 11.85 -15.20
CA HIS A 386 31.93 11.98 -16.46
C HIS A 386 31.47 10.64 -17.03
N ILE A 387 31.86 9.50 -16.43
CA ILE A 387 31.40 8.20 -16.90
C ILE A 387 29.93 8.00 -16.58
N ASP A 388 29.14 7.81 -17.63
CA ASP A 388 27.77 7.33 -17.52
C ASP A 388 27.79 5.79 -17.42
N ILE A 389 27.14 5.25 -16.39
CA ILE A 389 27.11 3.80 -16.15
C ILE A 389 26.33 3.05 -17.24
N ASP A 390 25.42 3.70 -17.97
CA ASP A 390 24.74 3.10 -19.12
C ASP A 390 25.69 2.76 -20.26
N ASN A 391 26.81 3.48 -20.37
CA ASN A 391 27.86 3.19 -21.33
C ASN A 391 28.82 2.07 -20.85
N CYS A 392 28.61 1.53 -19.66
CA CYS A 392 29.49 0.53 -19.08
C CYS A 392 29.01 -0.89 -19.34
N VAL A 393 29.97 -1.80 -19.51
CA VAL A 393 29.74 -3.24 -19.58
C VAL A 393 30.50 -3.96 -18.48
N VAL A 394 29.93 -5.06 -18.00
CA VAL A 394 30.61 -6.03 -17.14
C VAL A 394 31.05 -7.21 -17.97
N ARG A 395 32.31 -7.59 -17.83
CA ARG A 395 32.90 -8.79 -18.44
C ARG A 395 33.76 -9.54 -17.44
N ASP A 396 34.06 -10.79 -17.73
CA ASP A 396 35.09 -11.54 -17.04
C ASP A 396 36.47 -11.23 -17.63
N ARG A 397 37.53 -11.45 -16.83
CA ARG A 397 38.91 -11.20 -17.28
C ARG A 397 39.34 -12.09 -18.43
N GLN A 398 38.80 -13.31 -18.50
CA GLN A 398 39.15 -14.32 -19.49
C GLN A 398 38.23 -14.28 -20.73
N GLU A 399 37.22 -13.40 -20.74
CA GLU A 399 36.21 -13.28 -21.82
C GLU A 399 35.49 -14.60 -22.15
N ILE A 400 35.36 -15.51 -21.16
CA ILE A 400 34.65 -16.79 -21.27
C ILE A 400 33.14 -16.54 -21.19
N LYS A 401 32.70 -15.64 -20.30
CA LYS A 401 31.29 -15.25 -20.19
C LYS A 401 30.99 -14.09 -21.14
N ARG A 402 29.80 -14.10 -21.72
CA ARG A 402 29.32 -13.00 -22.57
C ARG A 402 29.31 -11.69 -21.79
N LYS A 403 30.00 -10.65 -22.31
CA LYS A 403 29.90 -9.27 -21.81
C LYS A 403 28.45 -8.78 -21.82
N ARG A 404 28.02 -8.08 -20.77
CA ARG A 404 26.65 -7.57 -20.63
C ARG A 404 26.66 -6.11 -20.23
N SER A 405 25.65 -5.35 -20.67
CA SER A 405 25.44 -3.98 -20.23
C SER A 405 25.28 -3.94 -18.71
N PHE A 406 25.81 -2.91 -18.06
CA PHE A 406 25.56 -2.69 -16.64
C PHE A 406 24.06 -2.54 -16.37
N PHE A 407 23.34 -1.80 -17.23
CA PHE A 407 21.90 -1.59 -17.12
C PHE A 407 21.12 -2.92 -17.13
N ASP A 408 21.38 -3.78 -18.11
CA ASP A 408 20.71 -5.09 -18.22
C ASP A 408 20.90 -5.94 -16.96
N LEU A 409 22.09 -5.87 -16.34
CA LEU A 409 22.41 -6.63 -15.15
C LEU A 409 21.67 -6.10 -13.91
N ILE A 410 21.59 -4.78 -13.73
CA ILE A 410 20.83 -4.21 -12.61
C ILE A 410 19.33 -4.42 -12.79
N GLU A 411 18.83 -4.30 -14.03
CA GLU A 411 17.44 -4.56 -14.36
C GLU A 411 17.06 -6.00 -13.95
N LYS A 412 17.93 -6.99 -14.22
CA LYS A 412 17.74 -8.39 -13.82
C LYS A 412 17.96 -8.68 -12.32
N VAL A 413 18.67 -7.83 -11.59
CA VAL A 413 18.71 -7.92 -10.12
C VAL A 413 17.39 -7.46 -9.52
N VAL A 414 16.78 -6.43 -10.12
CA VAL A 414 15.54 -5.82 -9.66
C VAL A 414 14.32 -6.63 -10.11
N ASN A 415 14.16 -6.81 -11.42
CA ASN A 415 13.05 -7.50 -12.02
C ASN A 415 13.27 -9.02 -11.98
N TYR A 416 12.24 -9.74 -11.54
CA TYR A 416 12.23 -11.20 -11.50
C TYR A 416 11.63 -11.76 -12.79
N ALA A 417 12.00 -11.20 -13.95
CA ALA A 417 11.57 -11.74 -15.23
C ALA A 417 12.39 -12.99 -15.58
N ASP A 418 11.74 -14.03 -16.14
CA ASP A 418 12.39 -15.29 -16.53
C ASP A 418 13.70 -15.03 -17.25
N SER A 419 14.79 -15.53 -16.69
CA SER A 419 16.12 -15.36 -17.25
C SER A 419 17.05 -16.44 -16.74
N GLU A 420 18.06 -16.78 -17.53
CA GLU A 420 19.15 -17.67 -17.12
C GLU A 420 20.02 -17.08 -15.98
N LEU A 421 19.78 -15.82 -15.60
CA LEU A 421 20.49 -15.09 -14.56
C LEU A 421 19.63 -14.96 -13.31
N THR A 422 20.17 -15.35 -12.16
CA THR A 422 19.50 -15.18 -10.87
C THR A 422 19.89 -13.85 -10.22
N SER A 423 18.96 -13.19 -9.52
CA SER A 423 19.29 -11.97 -8.77
C SER A 423 20.36 -12.19 -7.70
N ASN A 424 20.43 -13.40 -7.12
CA ASN A 424 21.44 -13.79 -6.13
C ASN A 424 22.85 -13.84 -6.74
N SER A 425 23.03 -14.56 -7.85
CA SER A 425 24.34 -14.67 -8.53
C SER A 425 24.82 -13.32 -9.07
N LEU A 426 23.92 -12.48 -9.58
CA LEU A 426 24.25 -11.14 -10.04
C LEU A 426 24.65 -10.21 -8.89
N ALA A 427 23.90 -10.22 -7.78
CA ALA A 427 24.26 -9.41 -6.62
C ALA A 427 25.57 -9.89 -5.96
N ALA A 428 25.83 -11.20 -5.96
CA ALA A 428 27.09 -11.77 -5.52
C ALA A 428 28.27 -11.35 -6.43
N MET A 429 28.03 -11.19 -7.74
CA MET A 429 29.00 -10.63 -8.69
C MET A 429 29.27 -9.15 -8.41
N PHE A 430 28.23 -8.32 -8.19
CA PHE A 430 28.44 -6.90 -7.86
C PHE A 430 29.22 -6.70 -6.56
N LYS A 431 29.04 -7.59 -5.57
CA LYS A 431 29.85 -7.60 -4.36
C LYS A 431 31.36 -7.81 -4.64
N GLN A 432 31.75 -8.47 -5.73
CA GLN A 432 33.16 -8.73 -6.04
C GLN A 432 33.96 -7.45 -6.36
N PHE A 433 33.32 -6.33 -6.69
CA PHE A 433 34.02 -5.08 -6.98
C PHE A 433 34.63 -4.40 -5.74
N GLU A 434 34.43 -4.96 -4.55
CA GLU A 434 35.05 -4.48 -3.31
C GLU A 434 35.29 -5.63 -2.33
N THR A 435 36.24 -5.47 -1.42
CA THR A 435 36.43 -6.40 -0.31
C THR A 435 35.21 -6.37 0.63
N PRO A 436 34.81 -7.49 1.25
CA PRO A 436 33.67 -7.53 2.16
C PRO A 436 33.75 -6.48 3.26
N LEU A 437 34.93 -6.31 3.87
CA LEU A 437 35.15 -5.35 4.95
C LEU A 437 35.00 -3.90 4.50
N LYS A 438 35.53 -3.53 3.32
CA LYS A 438 35.39 -2.16 2.81
C LYS A 438 33.95 -1.86 2.39
N LEU A 439 33.25 -2.82 1.79
CA LEU A 439 31.85 -2.66 1.44
C LEU A 439 30.97 -2.47 2.70
N GLU A 440 31.19 -3.26 3.76
CA GLU A 440 30.52 -3.06 5.04
C GLU A 440 30.82 -1.68 5.64
N ASN A 441 32.09 -1.29 5.68
CA ASN A 441 32.50 0.02 6.21
C ASN A 441 31.90 1.18 5.42
N TRP A 442 31.74 1.04 4.10
CA TRP A 442 31.07 2.03 3.27
C TRP A 442 29.60 2.22 3.68
N VAL A 443 28.87 1.13 3.95
CA VAL A 443 27.50 1.20 4.49
C VAL A 443 27.50 1.92 5.85
N LYS A 444 28.37 1.52 6.78
CA LYS A 444 28.49 2.13 8.12
C LYS A 444 28.81 3.63 8.04
N GLN A 445 29.69 4.03 7.12
CA GLN A 445 30.07 5.43 6.91
C GLN A 445 28.95 6.27 6.31
N ILE A 446 28.06 5.67 5.50
CA ILE A 446 26.91 6.38 4.94
C ILE A 446 25.81 6.53 5.98
N THR A 447 25.42 5.45 6.65
CA THR A 447 24.21 5.45 7.49
C THR A 447 24.49 5.89 8.93
N GLY A 448 25.74 5.78 9.37
CA GLY A 448 26.14 5.97 10.77
C GLY A 448 25.91 4.75 11.66
N ASN A 449 25.19 3.72 11.18
CA ASN A 449 24.88 2.54 11.97
C ASN A 449 26.10 1.60 12.07
N GLN A 450 26.71 1.53 13.24
CA GLN A 450 27.91 0.69 13.45
C GLN A 450 27.59 -0.78 13.75
N ASN A 451 26.32 -1.13 13.98
CA ASN A 451 25.92 -2.45 14.47
C ASN A 451 25.60 -3.47 13.36
N LEU A 452 25.66 -3.05 12.09
CA LEU A 452 25.40 -3.92 10.94
C LEU A 452 26.59 -4.86 10.62
N LYS A 453 26.30 -5.96 9.94
CA LYS A 453 27.28 -6.90 9.37
C LYS A 453 26.93 -7.19 7.92
N PHE A 454 27.79 -6.88 6.96
CA PHE A 454 27.43 -6.96 5.53
C PHE A 454 28.50 -7.60 4.65
N GLN A 455 29.07 -8.71 5.13
CA GLN A 455 30.18 -9.41 4.49
C GLN A 455 29.76 -10.73 3.80
N GLY A 456 28.54 -11.18 4.06
CA GLY A 456 28.01 -12.45 3.58
C GLY A 456 27.67 -12.51 2.09
N ARG A 457 27.41 -13.73 1.61
CA ARG A 457 26.94 -14.02 0.24
C ARG A 457 25.42 -14.03 0.16
N TYR A 458 24.89 -14.06 -1.06
CA TYR A 458 23.45 -14.21 -1.34
C TYR A 458 23.07 -15.65 -1.69
N GLY A 459 23.62 -16.64 -0.99
CA GLY A 459 23.33 -18.06 -1.21
C GLY A 459 23.91 -18.69 -2.49
N GLU A 460 24.33 -17.90 -3.48
CA GLU A 460 24.83 -18.39 -4.77
C GLU A 460 26.26 -17.93 -5.12
N TRP A 461 26.88 -18.63 -6.07
CA TRP A 461 28.14 -18.19 -6.68
C TRP A 461 27.91 -16.97 -7.59
N PRO A 462 28.89 -16.04 -7.65
CA PRO A 462 28.77 -14.89 -8.54
C PRO A 462 28.70 -15.36 -10.00
N TYR A 463 27.84 -14.73 -10.80
CA TYR A 463 27.72 -15.05 -12.23
C TYR A 463 29.06 -14.92 -12.98
N ILE A 464 29.85 -13.90 -12.62
CA ILE A 464 31.26 -13.76 -12.99
C ILE A 464 32.06 -13.64 -11.68
N GLU A 465 33.03 -14.53 -11.46
CA GLU A 465 33.85 -14.52 -10.22
C GLU A 465 34.82 -13.35 -10.15
N GLN A 466 35.39 -12.95 -11.30
CA GLN A 466 36.35 -11.85 -11.40
C GLN A 466 35.84 -10.79 -12.36
N PRO A 467 34.76 -10.05 -12.00
CA PRO A 467 34.18 -9.08 -12.91
C PRO A 467 35.10 -7.88 -13.08
N VAL A 468 34.99 -7.29 -14.27
CA VAL A 468 35.65 -6.04 -14.65
C VAL A 468 34.59 -5.12 -15.25
N LEU A 469 34.52 -3.89 -14.73
CA LEU A 469 33.67 -2.84 -15.26
C LEU A 469 34.48 -2.01 -16.25
N VAL A 470 33.97 -1.89 -17.47
CA VAL A 470 34.67 -1.25 -18.58
C VAL A 470 33.73 -0.28 -19.27
N ASP A 471 34.25 0.90 -19.60
CA ASP A 471 33.59 1.80 -20.54
C ASP A 471 33.56 1.14 -21.93
N ALA A 472 32.36 0.89 -22.46
CA ALA A 472 32.19 0.20 -23.73
C ALA A 472 32.73 0.98 -24.93
N VAL A 473 32.82 2.31 -24.82
CA VAL A 473 33.29 3.22 -25.88
C VAL A 473 34.82 3.31 -25.85
N THR A 474 35.39 3.76 -24.73
CA THR A 474 36.84 3.99 -24.63
C THR A 474 37.65 2.73 -24.33
N ARG A 475 36.98 1.65 -23.91
CA ARG A 475 37.57 0.41 -23.38
C ARG A 475 38.40 0.61 -22.11
N LYS A 476 38.30 1.77 -21.46
CA LYS A 476 38.93 2.06 -20.17
C LYS A 476 38.35 1.13 -19.11
N VAL A 477 39.23 0.41 -18.41
CA VAL A 477 38.85 -0.34 -17.21
C VAL A 477 38.61 0.65 -16.08
N LEU A 478 37.39 0.66 -15.55
CA LEU A 478 36.99 1.55 -14.46
C LEU A 478 37.19 0.88 -13.11
N LEU A 479 36.72 -0.37 -12.97
CA LEU A 479 36.81 -1.15 -11.74
C LEU A 479 37.15 -2.61 -12.06
N ALA A 480 37.84 -3.27 -11.14
CA ALA A 480 38.15 -4.68 -11.22
C ALA A 480 37.84 -5.37 -9.89
N SER A 481 37.60 -6.68 -9.93
CA SER A 481 37.37 -7.49 -8.73
C SER A 481 38.44 -7.32 -7.66
N ALA A 482 38.02 -7.27 -6.40
CA ALA A 482 38.89 -7.22 -5.22
C ALA A 482 39.49 -8.59 -4.85
N ASN A 483 39.02 -9.69 -5.47
CA ASN A 483 39.53 -11.05 -5.28
C ASN A 483 39.56 -11.53 -3.81
N GLU A 484 38.55 -11.17 -3.02
CA GLU A 484 38.37 -11.67 -1.66
C GLU A 484 37.04 -12.42 -1.51
N LEU A 485 37.10 -13.63 -0.95
CA LEU A 485 35.93 -14.45 -0.70
C LEU A 485 35.04 -13.81 0.37
N HIS A 486 33.79 -13.58 0.00
CA HIS A 486 32.75 -13.12 0.90
C HIS A 486 32.35 -14.22 1.89
N ARG A 487 32.34 -13.87 3.18
CA ARG A 487 32.03 -14.77 4.31
C ARG A 487 31.32 -13.97 5.41
N GLY A 488 30.52 -14.66 6.22
CA GLY A 488 29.77 -14.03 7.31
C GLY A 488 28.34 -13.66 6.92
N GLU A 489 27.77 -12.68 7.62
CA GLU A 489 26.35 -12.36 7.59
C GLU A 489 26.01 -11.15 6.72
N ASN A 490 24.73 -10.95 6.42
CA ASN A 490 24.16 -9.78 5.73
C ASN A 490 23.08 -9.11 6.61
N LEU A 491 23.42 -8.88 7.88
CA LEU A 491 22.58 -8.17 8.84
C LEU A 491 22.61 -6.66 8.59
N LEU A 492 21.45 -6.11 8.26
CA LEU A 492 21.19 -4.69 8.03
C LEU A 492 19.90 -4.30 8.76
N SER A 493 19.68 -3.01 8.93
CA SER A 493 18.45 -2.51 9.56
C SER A 493 17.47 -1.95 8.54
N ALA A 494 16.19 -1.83 8.94
CA ALA A 494 15.18 -1.16 8.12
C ALA A 494 15.59 0.29 7.85
N TYR A 495 16.18 0.94 8.85
CA TYR A 495 16.75 2.28 8.72
C TYR A 495 17.83 2.36 7.64
N ASP A 496 18.78 1.43 7.60
CA ASP A 496 19.87 1.47 6.62
C ASP A 496 19.31 1.47 5.19
N MET A 497 18.36 0.58 4.91
CA MET A 497 17.75 0.48 3.59
C MET A 497 16.86 1.68 3.26
N THR A 498 16.06 2.17 4.21
CA THR A 498 15.28 3.41 4.04
C THR A 498 16.20 4.59 3.76
N ARG A 499 17.36 4.66 4.42
CA ARG A 499 18.36 5.72 4.20
C ARG A 499 18.96 5.68 2.80
N PHE A 500 19.29 4.49 2.28
CA PHE A 500 19.83 4.37 0.92
C PHE A 500 18.80 4.70 -0.16
N ILE A 501 17.56 4.21 -0.04
CA ILE A 501 16.52 4.48 -1.05
C ILE A 501 16.12 5.96 -1.05
N SER A 502 16.08 6.62 0.11
CA SER A 502 15.85 8.07 0.19
C SER A 502 17.02 8.89 -0.34
N MET A 503 18.27 8.45 -0.16
CA MET A 503 19.43 9.13 -0.78
C MET A 503 19.42 9.04 -2.31
N LEU A 504 18.96 7.92 -2.86
CA LEU A 504 18.78 7.74 -4.30
C LEU A 504 17.65 8.66 -4.81
N GLY A 505 16.47 8.55 -4.18
CA GLY A 505 15.29 9.32 -4.54
C GLY A 505 15.45 10.83 -4.41
N TRP A 506 16.15 11.27 -3.38
CA TRP A 506 16.26 12.68 -3.03
C TRP A 506 17.62 13.28 -3.36
N HIS A 507 18.40 12.66 -4.25
CA HIS A 507 19.75 13.08 -4.59
C HIS A 507 19.85 14.59 -4.88
N HIS A 508 18.97 15.13 -5.72
CA HIS A 508 18.98 16.56 -6.08
C HIS A 508 18.38 17.49 -5.01
N HIS A 509 17.72 16.92 -4.00
CA HIS A 509 16.93 17.65 -3.00
C HIS A 509 17.63 17.73 -1.64
N ILE A 510 18.58 16.84 -1.38
CA ILE A 510 19.42 16.84 -0.18
C ILE A 510 20.76 17.57 -0.41
N LEU A 511 21.35 18.04 0.68
CA LEU A 511 22.67 18.70 0.69
C LEU A 511 23.75 17.77 0.13
N GLN A 512 24.77 18.33 -0.51
CA GLN A 512 25.89 17.55 -1.06
C GLN A 512 26.56 16.65 -0.01
N ALA A 513 26.75 17.15 1.22
CA ALA A 513 27.30 16.38 2.34
C ALA A 513 26.39 15.23 2.84
N ALA A 514 25.14 15.15 2.35
CA ALA A 514 24.20 14.09 2.64
C ALA A 514 24.00 13.10 1.48
N ARG A 515 24.62 13.34 0.31
CA ARG A 515 24.50 12.48 -0.87
C ARG A 515 25.43 11.27 -0.79
N LEU A 516 25.16 10.29 -1.65
CA LEU A 516 26.05 9.14 -1.87
C LEU A 516 27.43 9.65 -2.33
N PRO A 517 28.53 9.36 -1.60
CA PRO A 517 29.83 9.93 -1.92
C PRO A 517 30.34 9.56 -3.31
N GLY A 518 30.58 10.56 -4.14
CA GLY A 518 31.13 10.42 -5.50
C GLY A 518 30.13 10.08 -6.59
N ALA A 519 28.90 9.67 -6.24
CA ALA A 519 27.86 9.37 -7.22
C ALA A 519 27.45 10.61 -8.02
N GLN A 520 27.23 10.43 -9.32
CA GLN A 520 26.71 11.44 -10.23
C GLN A 520 25.32 11.06 -10.71
N TRP A 521 24.48 12.07 -10.94
CA TRP A 521 23.08 11.84 -11.30
C TRP A 521 22.92 11.05 -12.61
N HIS A 522 23.71 11.37 -13.63
CA HIS A 522 23.68 10.67 -14.93
C HIS A 522 23.88 9.16 -14.80
N SER A 523 24.54 8.68 -13.74
CA SER A 523 24.69 7.24 -13.47
C SER A 523 23.68 6.70 -12.45
N LEU A 524 23.23 7.52 -11.50
CA LEU A 524 22.19 7.12 -10.54
C LEU A 524 20.83 6.97 -11.22
N GLU A 525 20.57 7.74 -12.27
CA GLU A 525 19.31 7.67 -13.00
C GLU A 525 19.10 6.31 -13.68
N SER A 526 20.16 5.65 -14.15
CA SER A 526 20.11 4.28 -14.66
C SER A 526 19.65 3.30 -13.57
N VAL A 527 20.07 3.51 -12.32
CA VAL A 527 19.59 2.71 -11.16
C VAL A 527 18.11 3.01 -10.87
N VAL A 528 17.69 4.27 -10.94
CA VAL A 528 16.27 4.68 -10.80
C VAL A 528 15.41 3.98 -11.85
N ARG A 529 15.80 4.04 -13.13
CA ARG A 529 15.06 3.39 -14.24
C ARG A 529 14.97 1.89 -14.02
N ALA A 530 16.08 1.22 -13.66
CA ALA A 530 16.07 -0.21 -13.37
C ALA A 530 15.17 -0.56 -12.18
N MET A 531 15.24 0.19 -11.08
CA MET A 531 14.39 -0.01 -9.90
C MET A 531 12.90 0.21 -10.18
N GLY A 532 12.56 1.09 -11.12
CA GLY A 532 11.19 1.30 -11.57
C GLY A 532 10.59 0.09 -12.30
N THR A 533 11.42 -0.85 -12.79
CA THR A 533 10.95 -2.09 -13.43
C THR A 533 10.53 -3.19 -12.47
N ASP A 534 10.81 -3.03 -11.16
CA ASP A 534 10.18 -3.88 -10.14
C ASP A 534 8.66 -3.73 -10.25
N THR A 535 7.91 -4.78 -9.92
CA THR A 535 6.45 -4.77 -10.01
C THR A 535 5.77 -3.75 -9.09
N ALA A 536 6.52 -3.01 -8.25
CA ALA A 536 5.99 -2.00 -7.35
C ALA A 536 4.83 -2.51 -6.47
N ARG A 537 4.81 -3.83 -6.23
CA ARG A 537 3.62 -4.62 -5.97
C ARG A 537 2.74 -4.06 -4.85
N TYR A 538 3.33 -3.76 -3.70
CA TYR A 538 2.57 -3.29 -2.54
C TYR A 538 2.15 -1.83 -2.65
N VAL A 539 2.94 -0.98 -3.32
CA VAL A 539 2.60 0.43 -3.55
C VAL A 539 1.48 0.56 -4.58
N ASP A 540 1.55 -0.20 -5.68
CA ASP A 540 0.50 -0.19 -6.71
C ASP A 540 -0.83 -0.68 -6.15
N VAL A 541 -0.81 -1.78 -5.37
CA VAL A 541 -1.99 -2.30 -4.68
C VAL A 541 -2.53 -1.29 -3.66
N ALA A 542 -1.66 -0.61 -2.91
CA ALA A 542 -2.07 0.43 -1.99
C ALA A 542 -2.72 1.62 -2.71
N ILE A 543 -2.11 2.12 -3.79
CA ILE A 543 -2.65 3.21 -4.61
C ILE A 543 -4.03 2.85 -5.16
N ALA A 544 -4.20 1.63 -5.69
CA ALA A 544 -5.49 1.15 -6.17
C ALA A 544 -6.52 1.04 -5.03
N THR A 545 -6.14 0.42 -3.90
CA THR A 545 -7.02 0.20 -2.74
C THR A 545 -7.51 1.52 -2.12
N LEU A 546 -6.68 2.55 -2.18
CA LEU A 546 -7.00 3.89 -1.67
C LEU A 546 -7.71 4.79 -2.71
N GLY A 547 -7.99 4.28 -3.92
CA GLY A 547 -8.60 5.05 -5.00
C GLY A 547 -7.72 6.20 -5.52
N LEU A 548 -6.41 6.15 -5.28
CA LEU A 548 -5.51 7.27 -5.55
C LEU A 548 -5.16 7.41 -7.05
N GLN A 549 -5.38 6.37 -7.86
CA GLN A 549 -4.98 6.32 -9.27
C GLN A 549 -5.49 7.52 -10.08
N SER A 550 -6.69 8.03 -9.76
CA SER A 550 -7.33 9.10 -10.50
C SER A 550 -7.01 10.51 -10.02
N VAL A 551 -6.33 10.64 -8.88
CA VAL A 551 -6.09 11.93 -8.19
C VAL A 551 -4.61 12.25 -8.04
N ILE A 552 -3.72 11.30 -8.35
CA ILE A 552 -2.28 11.50 -8.32
C ILE A 552 -1.73 11.83 -9.71
N ALA A 553 -0.72 12.68 -9.74
CA ALA A 553 0.03 13.06 -10.93
C ALA A 553 1.54 12.88 -10.69
N LYS A 554 2.28 12.70 -11.79
CA LYS A 554 3.74 12.55 -11.80
C LYS A 554 4.26 11.48 -10.81
N PRO A 555 3.70 10.26 -10.80
CA PRO A 555 4.14 9.22 -9.89
C PRO A 555 5.59 8.84 -10.17
N VAL A 556 6.32 8.53 -9.10
CA VAL A 556 7.62 7.86 -9.10
C VAL A 556 7.56 6.77 -8.05
N ILE A 557 7.77 5.53 -8.47
CA ILE A 557 7.80 4.37 -7.59
C ILE A 557 9.03 3.55 -7.94
N ILE A 558 10.05 3.62 -7.08
CA ILE A 558 11.20 2.72 -7.17
C ILE A 558 11.17 1.80 -5.97
N SER A 559 11.30 0.50 -6.20
CA SER A 559 11.17 -0.47 -5.12
C SER A 559 11.96 -1.74 -5.34
N LYS A 560 12.09 -2.52 -4.27
CA LYS A 560 12.61 -3.87 -4.31
C LYS A 560 11.91 -4.68 -3.21
N MET A 561 11.41 -5.85 -3.58
CA MET A 561 10.93 -6.84 -2.62
C MET A 561 11.83 -8.07 -2.54
N GLY A 562 11.68 -8.81 -1.44
CA GLY A 562 12.10 -10.20 -1.28
C GLY A 562 11.04 -10.93 -0.47
N PHE A 563 10.75 -12.18 -0.82
CA PHE A 563 9.67 -12.96 -0.22
C PHE A 563 10.07 -14.43 -0.15
N GLY A 564 9.57 -15.19 0.81
CA GLY A 564 9.74 -16.65 0.83
C GLY A 564 10.21 -17.22 2.15
N TYR A 565 10.52 -18.51 2.15
CA TYR A 565 10.87 -19.25 3.37
C TYR A 565 12.35 -19.11 3.73
N SER A 566 12.63 -18.82 5.01
CA SER A 566 13.96 -18.89 5.57
C SER A 566 14.21 -20.27 6.19
N ASP A 567 15.13 -21.04 5.62
CA ASP A 567 15.64 -22.29 6.17
C ASP A 567 16.42 -22.05 7.48
N GLN A 568 17.07 -20.89 7.63
CA GLN A 568 17.76 -20.56 8.88
C GLN A 568 16.79 -20.30 10.05
N ARG A 569 15.67 -19.61 9.78
CA ARG A 569 14.70 -19.20 10.81
C ARG A 569 13.43 -20.05 10.83
N GLN A 570 13.34 -21.02 9.92
CA GLN A 570 12.22 -21.94 9.75
C GLN A 570 10.86 -21.24 9.65
N ARG A 571 10.80 -20.11 8.92
CA ARG A 571 9.58 -19.30 8.75
C ARG A 571 9.58 -18.51 7.45
N THR A 572 8.40 -18.13 6.99
CA THR A 572 8.22 -17.25 5.83
C THR A 572 8.43 -15.79 6.21
N GLU A 573 9.13 -15.06 5.33
CA GLU A 573 9.43 -13.65 5.52
C GLU A 573 9.17 -12.87 4.25
N ALA A 574 8.82 -11.60 4.41
CA ALA A 574 8.79 -10.63 3.32
C ALA A 574 9.57 -9.40 3.73
N VAL A 575 10.33 -8.86 2.79
CA VAL A 575 11.05 -7.60 2.91
C VAL A 575 10.64 -6.70 1.76
N TYR A 576 10.42 -5.43 2.04
CA TYR A 576 10.03 -4.47 1.03
C TYR A 576 10.66 -3.11 1.31
N THR A 577 11.38 -2.59 0.32
CA THR A 577 11.92 -1.22 0.30
C THR A 577 11.29 -0.47 -0.86
N ALA A 578 10.81 0.74 -0.63
CA ALA A 578 10.31 1.61 -1.68
C ALA A 578 10.57 3.08 -1.40
N LEU A 579 10.69 3.86 -2.47
CA LEU A 579 10.44 5.29 -2.48
C LEU A 579 9.22 5.54 -3.35
N VAL A 580 8.27 6.29 -2.80
CA VAL A 580 7.03 6.69 -3.45
C VAL A 580 6.97 8.20 -3.46
N GLN A 581 6.82 8.80 -4.64
CA GLN A 581 6.60 10.23 -4.80
C GLN A 581 5.49 10.49 -5.80
N PHE A 582 4.56 11.39 -5.48
CA PHE A 582 3.51 11.84 -6.39
C PHE A 582 2.95 13.18 -5.92
N VAL A 583 2.21 13.85 -6.81
CA VAL A 583 1.46 15.06 -6.50
C VAL A 583 -0.02 14.71 -6.46
N ASP A 584 -0.75 15.07 -5.40
CA ASP A 584 -2.21 14.88 -5.32
C ASP A 584 -2.96 16.22 -5.23
N GLN A 585 -4.22 16.23 -5.67
CA GLN A 585 -5.13 17.38 -5.57
C GLN A 585 -6.34 17.07 -4.66
N LEU A 586 -6.13 16.28 -3.61
CA LEU A 586 -7.25 15.90 -2.75
C LEU A 586 -7.82 17.10 -1.99
N PRO A 587 -9.16 17.20 -1.83
CA PRO A 587 -9.78 18.26 -1.06
C PRO A 587 -9.36 18.16 0.42
N GLN A 588 -8.78 19.22 0.99
CA GLN A 588 -8.33 19.21 2.40
C GLN A 588 -9.39 19.77 3.37
N SER A 589 -10.52 20.29 2.87
CA SER A 589 -11.62 20.82 3.68
C SER A 589 -12.97 20.61 3.00
N GLN A 590 -14.01 20.33 3.80
CA GLN A 590 -15.41 20.20 3.34
C GLN A 590 -16.03 21.55 2.94
N THR A 591 -15.37 22.67 3.22
CA THR A 591 -15.78 24.01 2.78
C THR A 591 -14.60 24.72 2.11
N PRO A 592 -14.42 24.58 0.78
CA PRO A 592 -13.43 25.35 0.07
C PRO A 592 -14.03 26.69 -0.34
N THR A 593 -13.61 27.77 0.33
CA THR A 593 -13.84 29.15 -0.17
C THR A 593 -12.83 29.54 -1.25
N GLU A 594 -11.73 28.78 -1.41
CA GLU A 594 -10.67 29.02 -2.41
C GLU A 594 -10.06 27.70 -2.93
N PRO A 595 -9.50 27.68 -4.16
CA PRO A 595 -8.76 26.55 -4.70
C PRO A 595 -7.54 26.22 -3.83
N GLN A 596 -7.36 24.96 -3.47
CA GLN A 596 -6.18 24.52 -2.69
C GLN A 596 -5.03 24.12 -3.61
N PRO A 597 -3.78 24.43 -3.24
CA PRO A 597 -2.62 24.00 -4.00
C PRO A 597 -2.45 22.47 -3.93
N ALA A 598 -1.94 21.89 -5.01
CA ALA A 598 -1.62 20.47 -5.06
C ALA A 598 -0.53 20.12 -4.03
N LYS A 599 -0.57 18.92 -3.48
CA LYS A 599 0.39 18.45 -2.45
C LYS A 599 1.38 17.46 -3.02
N LEU A 600 2.68 17.71 -2.83
CA LEU A 600 3.74 16.74 -3.07
C LEU A 600 3.85 15.79 -1.88
N ARG A 601 3.59 14.51 -2.14
CA ARG A 601 3.86 13.41 -1.22
C ARG A 601 5.16 12.74 -1.63
N SER A 602 6.10 12.59 -0.70
CA SER A 602 7.37 11.89 -0.93
C SER A 602 7.71 11.09 0.32
N VAL A 603 7.80 9.77 0.20
CA VAL A 603 8.03 8.86 1.32
C VAL A 603 8.98 7.74 0.92
N ALA A 604 9.97 7.48 1.76
CA ALA A 604 10.83 6.31 1.69
C ALA A 604 10.44 5.34 2.82
N LEU A 605 10.38 4.05 2.53
CA LEU A 605 10.01 3.04 3.52
C LEU A 605 10.79 1.75 3.32
N THR A 606 11.03 1.05 4.43
CA THR A 606 11.50 -0.33 4.46
C THR A 606 10.74 -1.08 5.53
N LEU A 607 10.13 -2.22 5.19
CA LEU A 607 9.42 -3.07 6.10
C LEU A 607 9.93 -4.50 5.99
N ARG A 608 9.85 -5.21 7.12
CA ARG A 608 10.04 -6.64 7.19
C ARG A 608 8.84 -7.28 7.90
N ALA A 609 8.24 -8.26 7.24
CA ALA A 609 7.17 -9.09 7.78
C ALA A 609 7.68 -10.51 8.06
N ALA A 610 7.28 -11.08 9.18
CA ALA A 610 7.48 -12.49 9.51
C ALA A 610 6.33 -13.03 10.34
N ILE A 611 5.97 -14.29 10.09
CA ILE A 611 4.98 -15.01 10.87
C ILE A 611 5.48 -16.44 11.03
N ASP A 612 5.35 -16.98 12.25
CA ASP A 612 5.56 -18.39 12.56
C ASP A 612 4.18 -19.08 12.66
N ARG A 613 3.87 -19.96 11.70
CA ARG A 613 2.70 -20.84 11.70
C ARG A 613 3.13 -22.28 11.44
N SER A 614 2.29 -23.22 11.83
CA SER A 614 2.48 -24.64 11.51
C SER A 614 2.39 -24.98 10.02
N SER A 615 1.95 -24.05 9.16
CA SER A 615 1.77 -24.28 7.72
C SER A 615 2.47 -23.18 6.92
N PRO A 616 3.56 -23.51 6.19
CA PRO A 616 4.29 -22.53 5.37
C PRO A 616 3.38 -21.80 4.37
N ARG A 617 2.39 -22.50 3.82
CA ARG A 617 1.40 -21.90 2.90
C ARG A 617 0.56 -20.81 3.57
N GLN A 618 0.09 -21.05 4.79
CA GLN A 618 -0.66 -20.05 5.54
C GLN A 618 0.23 -18.87 5.93
N GLU A 619 1.50 -19.12 6.28
CA GLU A 619 2.46 -18.04 6.51
C GLU A 619 2.63 -17.16 5.28
N ALA A 620 2.83 -17.75 4.09
CA ALA A 620 2.97 -17.02 2.83
C ALA A 620 1.82 -16.05 2.59
N MET A 621 0.60 -16.55 2.68
CA MET A 621 -0.63 -15.78 2.42
C MET A 621 -0.80 -14.67 3.45
N GLU A 622 -0.59 -14.98 4.74
CA GLU A 622 -0.72 -14.00 5.82
C GLU A 622 0.37 -12.93 5.73
N VAL A 623 1.65 -13.31 5.59
CA VAL A 623 2.79 -12.38 5.48
C VAL A 623 2.59 -11.42 4.31
N ASP A 624 2.17 -11.93 3.16
CA ASP A 624 1.91 -11.12 1.98
C ASP A 624 0.76 -10.11 2.20
N ALA A 625 -0.36 -10.59 2.73
CA ALA A 625 -1.52 -9.73 3.04
C ALA A 625 -1.19 -8.68 4.11
N GLN A 626 -0.38 -9.04 5.11
CA GLN A 626 0.08 -8.10 6.14
C GLN A 626 0.98 -7.02 5.53
N MET A 627 1.91 -7.38 4.64
CA MET A 627 2.77 -6.41 3.95
C MET A 627 1.93 -5.45 3.09
N ALA A 628 0.97 -5.97 2.33
CA ALA A 628 0.07 -5.15 1.51
C ALA A 628 -0.78 -4.19 2.38
N ALA A 629 -1.34 -4.68 3.49
CA ALA A 629 -2.12 -3.86 4.42
C ALA A 629 -1.26 -2.78 5.09
N ALA A 630 -0.04 -3.13 5.52
CA ALA A 630 0.89 -2.20 6.16
C ALA A 630 1.31 -1.06 5.22
N VAL A 631 1.68 -1.37 3.98
CA VAL A 631 2.03 -0.35 2.98
C VAL A 631 0.81 0.51 2.63
N THR A 632 -0.38 -0.10 2.52
CA THR A 632 -1.65 0.63 2.31
C THR A 632 -1.92 1.61 3.43
N GLU A 633 -1.79 1.20 4.69
CA GLU A 633 -2.02 2.06 5.85
C GLU A 633 -0.98 3.19 5.93
N ILE A 634 0.30 2.91 5.63
CA ILE A 634 1.34 3.95 5.56
C ILE A 634 0.98 5.00 4.51
N LEU A 635 0.62 4.59 3.28
CA LEU A 635 0.25 5.55 2.23
C LEU A 635 -1.05 6.29 2.56
N ARG A 636 -2.04 5.62 3.15
CA ARG A 636 -3.27 6.26 3.63
C ARG A 636 -2.94 7.37 4.61
N ARG A 637 -2.12 7.08 5.63
CA ARG A 637 -1.73 8.06 6.66
C ARG A 637 -0.84 9.18 6.12
N VAL A 638 0.00 8.92 5.11
CA VAL A 638 0.75 9.99 4.41
C VAL A 638 -0.22 10.94 3.71
N VAL A 639 -1.19 10.40 2.95
CA VAL A 639 -2.14 11.22 2.18
C VAL A 639 -3.13 11.97 3.09
N THR A 640 -3.59 11.31 4.16
CA THR A 640 -4.52 11.87 5.16
C THR A 640 -3.82 12.68 6.25
N GLU A 641 -2.49 12.80 6.21
CA GLU A 641 -1.70 13.60 7.15
C GLU A 641 -1.77 13.10 8.61
N GLU A 642 -1.89 11.79 8.77
CA GLU A 642 -1.90 11.07 10.05
C GLU A 642 -0.54 10.43 10.40
N LEU A 643 0.46 10.50 9.50
CA LEU A 643 1.84 9.99 9.70
C LEU A 643 2.91 11.10 9.70
N ILE A 644 2.50 12.37 9.56
CA ILE A 644 3.39 13.48 9.15
C ILE A 644 3.95 14.26 10.31
#